data_AF-A0A8H3HRW5-F1
#
_entry.id   AF-A0A8H3HRW5-F1
#
_cell.length_a   1.000
_cell.length_b   1.000
_cell.length_c   1.000
_cell.angle_alpha   90.00
_cell.angle_beta   90.00
_cell.angle_gamma   90.00
#
_symmetry.space_group_name_H-M   'P 1'
#
loop_
_entity.id
_entity.type
_entity.pdbx_description
1 polymer ?
#
loop_
_entity_poly.entity_id
_entity_poly.type
_entity_poly.pdbx_seq_one_letter_code
_entity_poly.pdbx_strand_id
1 'polypeptide(L)'
;MSSYTSVPKLNTSSLSPTNRKPPSAASPATRNPLSLRIYKVLGANFDDPSTREAFEALVEYYPPESESYSTAKPDAPKVATDGDSDSDTEDESDPWAVKLPARVQSTLVVGPVPGTTAARARQSLQRDVEGRLADGGRKFLEAFGEVDKKLDVLRDHVQVMNSQCEAMETRLRTTNQSCKYLLERAEGLRAQQQTTNTRQEIIALFLDRFTLSAVELEAITSRDVPPGRQMFNAMDKLERIREDCRVLMTGEGGETKAGLDIMSSTSEQLEEGFQKLHRWCLFEFRQLGRDAHVEVEPLMTEVVRRLRKRPALLQEALDILASVRQATLLNAFLAALTRGGPSGLPRPIELHAHDPTRYVGDMLAWVHQAMAGEREFLDGLFGIKAERRMVGSVREPKSGEEESWIRVLMDEDLEKLCTPLKVRVQQTIRSQEGSITSYKIANLLEFYMIIMRRTVGEEAILSRALTELTEIAYTVFFDTLAAHGRSLLRFLHPAQDDLAAPASLRDAAQVLKEIMVVYDSSLLRDEHQGGAALNDGMQNFDTTLAAMVDPMLEMCRRMATLREKGGKWETAIFMINCLTYLQGFLQGFSFTVTRASELDQLIDEHQNILIDEHFEGMLGESGLREIYKQINSKDPEEPLSRLPGASGQELTAILTSFDTFLSVLDPISSPRLALLRASNPRVATQIHQASLERVGSVYLKVVEEVRAPKNKYEAPQSLLGSRRPFGQESVLWQVLDKLTLRPATKSQAVEAGTRSAVEWAKWLTLEQYLRRDEEALSQDHANDGKLTSWVLVPANDPETLDFLSACETYRRDILVLPKGETTSIPGIGFGIASVFTPKRHRGKGYAGRMMSLLHFAIAEPEGIPAFPSAWGSPPLVRAQPVGKVSVLYSDVGKFYERCAPGEGVGWTIVDPRTTEWIIEAGEDKTVPAGVELLSQDEAIKAVAGDLDRFKKDLESKGPSERIHFGFKPTAAWCHFQMHRDDEHPLYITSPPSFWGAKTTIREETHFIVWQYEALPKPRLIILHTRATSETFPDLFEAASSVCRTEKHEMIEAWNLDEALAPIAKRLRGHTYERGEHLPAVKWYGESDEAVWVGNTKLHWC
;
A
#
# COMPACT_ATOMS: atom_id res chain seq x y z
N MET A 1 -10.57 34.53 -18.27
CA MET A 1 -9.43 35.32 -17.74
C MET A 1 -8.18 34.76 -18.42
N SER A 2 -7.45 35.52 -19.23
CA SER A 2 -6.33 36.41 -18.83
C SER A 2 -5.08 35.59 -18.43
N SER A 3 -3.87 35.78 -18.97
CA SER A 3 -3.31 36.97 -19.66
C SER A 3 -2.15 36.65 -20.64
N TYR A 4 -2.05 37.44 -21.71
CA TYR A 4 -0.82 38.01 -22.32
C TYR A 4 0.52 37.21 -22.44
N THR A 5 0.89 36.92 -23.70
CA THR A 5 2.21 37.14 -24.35
C THR A 5 3.54 36.72 -23.66
N SER A 6 4.36 35.90 -24.34
CA SER A 6 5.50 36.37 -25.19
C SER A 6 6.55 35.29 -25.56
N VAL A 7 7.10 35.39 -26.79
CA VAL A 7 8.50 35.10 -27.25
C VAL A 7 9.14 33.71 -26.95
N PRO A 8 9.71 33.04 -27.99
CA PRO A 8 11.18 32.85 -28.03
C PRO A 8 11.88 33.56 -29.20
N LYS A 9 13.23 33.69 -29.13
CA LYS A 9 14.09 34.30 -30.17
C LYS A 9 14.94 33.25 -30.91
N LEU A 10 15.37 33.57 -32.13
CA LEU A 10 16.56 32.95 -32.74
C LEU A 10 17.85 33.43 -32.07
N ASN A 11 18.89 32.60 -32.11
CA ASN A 11 20.27 32.93 -31.72
C ASN A 11 21.20 32.88 -32.94
N THR A 12 21.84 34.00 -33.29
CA THR A 12 23.17 34.03 -33.96
C THR A 12 23.88 35.37 -33.71
N SER A 13 25.04 35.29 -33.05
CA SER A 13 26.23 36.16 -33.20
C SER A 13 26.09 37.66 -33.54
N SER A 14 26.07 38.50 -32.49
CA SER A 14 27.11 39.50 -32.16
C SER A 14 27.79 40.39 -33.25
N LEU A 15 27.90 41.69 -32.92
CA LEU A 15 28.96 42.66 -33.27
C LEU A 15 28.94 43.43 -34.62
N SER A 16 28.02 44.40 -34.68
CA SER A 16 28.24 45.87 -34.88
C SER A 16 29.69 46.45 -34.98
N PRO A 17 29.94 47.68 -35.53
CA PRO A 17 29.00 48.69 -36.11
C PRO A 17 29.50 49.49 -37.37
N THR A 18 28.73 50.54 -37.74
CA THR A 18 29.09 51.81 -38.47
C THR A 18 29.38 51.76 -40.00
N ASN A 19 28.54 52.34 -40.88
CA ASN A 19 28.34 53.78 -41.29
C ASN A 19 29.32 54.25 -42.41
N ARG A 20 28.94 54.90 -43.54
CA ARG A 20 27.67 55.53 -44.04
C ARG A 20 27.50 55.43 -45.59
N LYS A 21 26.23 55.62 -46.04
CA LYS A 21 25.67 56.18 -47.31
C LYS A 21 26.51 57.28 -48.05
N PRO A 22 26.17 57.76 -49.28
CA PRO A 22 25.25 57.32 -50.38
C PRO A 22 26.02 57.28 -51.76
N PRO A 23 25.62 57.80 -52.97
CA PRO A 23 24.31 58.12 -53.62
C PRO A 23 24.08 57.67 -55.12
N SER A 24 22.79 57.61 -55.49
CA SER A 24 22.05 57.79 -56.79
C SER A 24 22.67 58.21 -58.14
N ALA A 25 21.90 57.91 -59.22
CA ALA A 25 21.50 58.76 -60.38
C ALA A 25 21.81 58.20 -61.80
N ALA A 26 21.23 58.80 -62.86
CA ALA A 26 21.06 58.20 -64.20
C ALA A 26 21.59 59.07 -65.36
N SER A 27 21.85 58.46 -66.53
CA SER A 27 22.11 59.13 -67.85
C SER A 27 22.10 58.13 -69.02
N PRO A 28 21.51 58.48 -70.19
CA PRO A 28 21.78 57.76 -71.44
C PRO A 28 21.94 58.67 -72.70
N ALA A 29 23.04 58.55 -73.47
CA ALA A 29 23.14 59.03 -74.87
C ALA A 29 24.42 58.59 -75.62
N THR A 30 24.37 58.64 -76.97
CA THR A 30 25.51 58.64 -77.95
C THR A 30 26.30 57.33 -78.14
N ARG A 31 26.93 57.02 -79.29
CA ARG A 31 26.93 57.58 -80.68
C ARG A 31 27.46 56.51 -81.67
N ASN A 32 27.31 56.70 -82.99
CA ASN A 32 27.98 55.91 -84.04
C ASN A 32 28.52 56.87 -85.15
N PRO A 33 29.77 56.77 -85.67
CA PRO A 33 30.50 57.96 -86.13
C PRO A 33 30.75 58.11 -87.66
N LEU A 34 29.87 57.60 -88.54
CA LEU A 34 30.10 57.65 -90.00
C LEU A 34 29.74 58.97 -90.71
N SER A 35 28.82 59.78 -90.16
CA SER A 35 28.25 60.95 -90.85
C SER A 35 29.21 62.14 -91.06
N LEU A 36 30.29 62.23 -90.28
CA LEU A 36 31.19 63.40 -90.25
C LEU A 36 32.26 63.44 -91.36
N ARG A 37 32.39 62.39 -92.19
CA ARG A 37 33.41 62.33 -93.26
C ARG A 37 32.93 62.76 -94.65
N ILE A 38 31.63 62.64 -94.95
CA ILE A 38 31.10 62.94 -96.30
C ILE A 38 30.82 64.45 -96.47
N TYR A 39 30.32 65.12 -95.45
CA TYR A 39 29.95 66.55 -95.49
C TYR A 39 31.12 67.54 -95.66
N LYS A 40 32.38 67.07 -95.73
CA LYS A 40 33.57 67.92 -95.76
C LYS A 40 34.28 67.99 -97.13
N VAL A 41 33.66 67.45 -98.20
CA VAL A 41 34.31 67.26 -99.52
C VAL A 41 33.58 67.99 -100.67
N LEU A 42 32.31 68.37 -100.50
CA LEU A 42 31.47 68.95 -101.57
C LEU A 42 31.09 70.43 -101.32
N GLY A 43 32.03 71.22 -100.78
CA GLY A 43 31.76 72.60 -100.34
C GLY A 43 32.96 73.54 -100.51
N ALA A 44 33.60 73.51 -101.68
CA ALA A 44 34.76 74.34 -101.99
C ALA A 44 34.50 75.24 -103.20
N ASN A 45 34.43 76.55 -102.97
CA ASN A 45 34.74 77.55 -104.00
C ASN A 45 36.26 77.78 -104.00
N PHE A 46 36.86 77.91 -105.18
CA PHE A 46 38.20 78.49 -105.38
C PHE A 46 38.15 79.32 -106.66
N ASP A 47 38.44 80.62 -106.53
CA ASP A 47 38.40 81.59 -107.62
C ASP A 47 39.71 81.60 -108.43
N ASP A 48 39.64 81.59 -109.76
CA ASP A 48 40.74 81.96 -110.69
C ASP A 48 40.16 82.37 -112.08
N PRO A 49 40.91 83.04 -112.97
CA PRO A 49 40.33 84.06 -113.86
C PRO A 49 39.76 83.59 -115.22
N SER A 50 39.54 82.29 -115.44
CA SER A 50 39.08 81.77 -116.75
C SER A 50 37.73 82.35 -117.22
N THR A 51 36.87 82.79 -116.28
CA THR A 51 35.64 83.56 -116.53
C THR A 51 35.86 84.85 -117.33
N ARG A 52 37.10 85.34 -117.47
CA ARG A 52 37.44 86.54 -118.24
C ARG A 52 37.79 86.27 -119.72
N GLU A 53 38.07 85.03 -120.10
CA GLU A 53 38.35 84.66 -121.50
C GLU A 53 37.06 84.54 -122.35
N ALA A 54 35.89 84.68 -121.69
CA ALA A 54 34.56 84.85 -122.29
C ALA A 54 34.38 86.18 -123.10
N PHE A 55 35.46 86.77 -123.62
CA PHE A 55 35.45 88.08 -124.29
C PHE A 55 36.16 88.14 -125.65
N GLU A 56 37.20 87.34 -125.90
CA GLU A 56 38.06 87.48 -127.09
C GLU A 56 38.15 86.19 -127.94
N ALA A 57 37.41 85.15 -127.54
CA ALA A 57 37.14 83.92 -128.28
C ALA A 57 36.38 84.09 -129.62
N LEU A 58 35.62 83.05 -129.96
CA LEU A 58 35.05 82.80 -131.29
C LEU A 58 33.54 82.56 -131.13
N VAL A 59 32.60 83.36 -131.63
CA VAL A 59 32.60 84.40 -132.69
C VAL A 59 32.82 83.87 -134.11
N GLU A 60 33.32 82.64 -134.28
CA GLU A 60 33.62 82.07 -135.60
C GLU A 60 32.95 80.70 -135.89
N TYR A 61 32.44 80.61 -137.12
CA TYR A 61 32.42 79.43 -138.00
C TYR A 61 31.75 78.10 -137.57
N TYR A 62 30.46 78.19 -137.19
CA TYR A 62 29.38 77.33 -137.75
C TYR A 62 29.31 75.82 -137.31
N PRO A 63 28.26 75.05 -137.71
CA PRO A 63 27.90 73.69 -137.21
C PRO A 63 28.42 72.56 -138.18
N PRO A 64 27.86 71.31 -138.35
CA PRO A 64 26.65 70.63 -137.78
C PRO A 64 26.70 69.07 -137.51
N GLU A 65 25.51 68.52 -137.19
CA GLU A 65 24.93 67.20 -137.56
C GLU A 65 25.59 65.83 -137.21
N SER A 66 24.83 64.92 -136.57
CA SER A 66 24.19 63.74 -137.22
C SER A 66 23.58 62.70 -136.24
N GLU A 67 22.40 62.15 -136.61
CA GLU A 67 21.92 60.73 -136.62
C GLU A 67 22.34 59.63 -135.57
N SER A 68 21.60 58.51 -135.32
CA SER A 68 20.20 58.06 -135.56
C SER A 68 19.90 56.65 -134.91
N TYR A 69 18.62 56.19 -134.89
CA TYR A 69 18.14 54.75 -134.82
C TYR A 69 18.35 53.88 -133.53
N SER A 70 17.65 52.75 -133.20
CA SER A 70 16.42 52.04 -133.71
C SER A 70 15.90 50.89 -132.77
N THR A 71 14.60 50.47 -132.87
CA THR A 71 14.00 49.09 -132.63
C THR A 71 14.03 48.44 -131.21
N ALA A 72 13.27 47.39 -130.80
CA ALA A 72 12.12 46.55 -131.29
C ALA A 72 11.53 45.72 -130.08
N LYS A 73 10.20 45.56 -129.84
CA LYS A 73 9.16 44.59 -130.37
C LYS A 73 8.95 43.31 -129.46
N PRO A 74 8.08 42.28 -129.73
CA PRO A 74 7.08 41.77 -128.74
C PRO A 74 7.02 40.22 -128.50
N ASP A 75 6.04 39.68 -127.73
CA ASP A 75 4.98 38.73 -128.19
C ASP A 75 4.23 37.84 -127.13
N ALA A 76 2.91 37.73 -127.35
CA ALA A 76 2.03 36.52 -127.32
C ALA A 76 1.67 35.66 -126.05
N PRO A 77 0.56 34.86 -126.07
CA PRO A 77 -0.12 34.28 -124.88
C PRO A 77 -0.39 32.74 -124.94
N LYS A 78 -1.17 32.17 -123.98
CA LYS A 78 -2.09 30.97 -124.02
C LYS A 78 -2.32 30.36 -122.59
N VAL A 79 -3.35 29.55 -122.23
CA VAL A 79 -4.75 29.25 -122.69
C VAL A 79 -5.45 28.35 -121.62
N ALA A 80 -6.79 28.14 -121.71
CA ALA A 80 -7.57 27.03 -121.05
C ALA A 80 -7.76 27.08 -119.51
N THR A 81 -8.73 26.42 -118.86
CA THR A 81 -10.06 25.78 -119.19
C THR A 81 -10.75 25.44 -117.85
N ASP A 82 -12.05 25.22 -117.63
CA ASP A 82 -13.37 25.54 -118.25
C ASP A 82 -14.47 25.15 -117.21
N GLY A 83 -15.75 25.52 -117.38
CA GLY A 83 -16.87 25.24 -116.43
C GLY A 83 -17.57 26.52 -115.94
N ASP A 84 -18.59 27.12 -116.57
CA ASP A 84 -19.90 26.56 -117.01
C ASP A 84 -20.77 26.11 -115.80
N SER A 85 -22.08 26.35 -115.67
CA SER A 85 -23.12 27.18 -116.33
C SER A 85 -24.47 26.80 -115.63
N ASP A 86 -25.63 27.49 -115.68
CA ASP A 86 -26.03 28.85 -116.08
C ASP A 86 -27.41 29.19 -115.43
N SER A 87 -28.02 30.33 -115.80
CA SER A 87 -29.49 30.64 -115.76
C SER A 87 -30.18 30.81 -114.39
N ASP A 88 -31.20 31.66 -114.19
CA ASP A 88 -31.84 32.77 -114.96
C ASP A 88 -32.79 33.54 -113.97
N THR A 89 -33.33 34.75 -114.16
CA THR A 89 -33.37 35.74 -115.28
C THR A 89 -33.73 37.15 -114.73
N GLU A 90 -33.53 38.21 -115.56
CA GLU A 90 -34.36 39.46 -115.70
C GLU A 90 -34.54 40.44 -114.49
N ASP A 91 -34.70 41.77 -114.64
CA ASP A 91 -34.34 42.82 -115.65
C ASP A 91 -34.49 44.20 -114.91
N GLU A 92 -34.24 45.44 -115.36
CA GLU A 92 -33.88 46.14 -116.62
C GLU A 92 -32.81 47.24 -116.21
N SER A 93 -32.39 48.31 -116.91
CA SER A 93 -32.80 49.01 -118.14
C SER A 93 -31.63 49.76 -118.81
N ASP A 94 -31.86 50.27 -120.03
CA ASP A 94 -31.00 51.25 -120.75
C ASP A 94 -31.89 52.50 -121.09
N PRO A 95 -31.73 53.36 -122.13
CA PRO A 95 -30.58 53.71 -122.98
C PRO A 95 -30.33 55.22 -123.25
N TRP A 96 -29.29 55.49 -124.07
CA TRP A 96 -29.19 56.52 -125.15
C TRP A 96 -28.21 57.72 -124.95
N ALA A 97 -27.47 58.23 -125.96
CA ALA A 97 -26.56 57.64 -126.97
C ALA A 97 -26.12 58.65 -128.07
N VAL A 98 -24.81 58.68 -128.42
CA VAL A 98 -24.24 58.77 -129.81
C VAL A 98 -24.42 60.13 -130.59
N LYS A 99 -23.44 60.73 -131.31
CA LYS A 99 -22.74 60.27 -132.56
C LYS A 99 -21.47 61.09 -132.94
N LEU A 100 -20.63 60.56 -133.85
CA LEU A 100 -19.41 61.16 -134.48
C LEU A 100 -19.70 61.67 -135.92
N PRO A 101 -18.76 61.94 -136.90
CA PRO A 101 -17.27 62.00 -136.91
C PRO A 101 -16.53 63.09 -137.78
N ALA A 102 -15.21 63.20 -137.51
CA ALA A 102 -14.01 63.61 -138.29
C ALA A 102 -14.02 64.07 -139.78
N ARG A 103 -12.96 64.81 -140.22
CA ARG A 103 -11.88 64.34 -141.15
C ARG A 103 -10.77 65.36 -141.57
N VAL A 104 -9.51 65.08 -141.16
CA VAL A 104 -8.19 65.15 -141.88
C VAL A 104 -7.94 66.13 -143.06
N GLN A 105 -6.86 66.96 -143.02
CA GLN A 105 -5.72 66.95 -143.99
C GLN A 105 -4.52 67.87 -143.60
N SER A 106 -3.49 67.98 -144.46
CA SER A 106 -2.23 68.77 -144.35
C SER A 106 -1.70 69.05 -145.80
N THR A 107 -0.53 69.62 -146.18
CA THR A 107 0.86 69.64 -145.63
C THR A 107 1.76 70.64 -146.44
N LEU A 108 3.03 70.87 -146.03
CA LEU A 108 4.18 71.42 -146.82
C LEU A 108 4.13 72.94 -147.22
N VAL A 109 5.22 73.64 -147.65
CA VAL A 109 6.63 73.76 -147.14
C VAL A 109 7.37 74.99 -147.79
N VAL A 110 8.34 75.60 -147.07
CA VAL A 110 9.50 76.47 -147.46
C VAL A 110 9.44 77.50 -148.64
N GLY A 111 9.62 78.81 -148.29
CA GLY A 111 10.75 79.69 -148.69
C GLY A 111 10.93 80.27 -150.13
N PRO A 112 12.11 80.90 -150.45
CA PRO A 112 12.60 82.14 -149.79
C PRO A 112 13.46 83.16 -150.64
N VAL A 113 13.74 84.36 -150.07
CA VAL A 113 14.84 85.36 -150.36
C VAL A 113 14.72 86.32 -151.61
N PRO A 114 15.76 87.09 -152.08
CA PRO A 114 15.84 88.58 -152.08
C PRO A 114 15.64 89.28 -153.45
N GLY A 115 15.66 90.62 -153.61
CA GLY A 115 15.76 91.73 -152.64
C GLY A 115 16.67 92.90 -153.10
N THR A 116 16.10 93.99 -153.64
CA THR A 116 16.80 95.25 -154.01
C THR A 116 15.92 96.51 -153.83
N THR A 117 16.52 97.70 -153.92
CA THR A 117 15.91 99.06 -153.91
C THR A 117 15.49 99.61 -152.53
N ALA A 118 16.28 100.55 -152.02
CA ALA A 118 16.27 101.02 -150.62
C ALA A 118 15.16 102.03 -150.23
N ALA A 119 13.96 101.95 -150.83
CA ALA A 119 12.91 102.99 -150.71
C ALA A 119 11.71 102.64 -149.80
N ARG A 120 11.52 101.37 -149.41
CA ARG A 120 10.61 100.99 -148.28
C ARG A 120 11.34 100.86 -146.94
N ALA A 121 12.44 101.61 -146.80
CA ALA A 121 13.10 101.84 -145.53
C ALA A 121 12.13 102.41 -144.47
N ARG A 122 12.50 102.28 -143.20
CA ARG A 122 11.78 102.81 -142.01
C ARG A 122 10.44 102.14 -141.68
N GLN A 123 9.54 101.89 -142.63
CA GLN A 123 8.19 101.37 -142.30
C GLN A 123 8.16 99.88 -141.90
N SER A 124 9.10 99.05 -142.39
CA SER A 124 9.11 97.61 -142.08
C SER A 124 9.78 97.24 -140.76
N LEU A 125 10.74 98.05 -140.29
CA LEU A 125 11.67 97.66 -139.22
C LEU A 125 11.05 97.81 -137.82
N GLN A 126 10.07 98.70 -137.66
CA GLN A 126 9.33 98.87 -136.42
C GLN A 126 8.44 97.66 -136.09
N ARG A 127 7.90 96.99 -137.12
CA ARG A 127 7.09 95.75 -136.97
C ARG A 127 7.90 94.54 -136.51
N ASP A 128 9.17 94.45 -136.93
CA ASP A 128 10.02 93.28 -136.69
C ASP A 128 10.51 93.20 -135.23
N VAL A 129 10.64 94.35 -134.57
CA VAL A 129 10.95 94.43 -133.13
C VAL A 129 9.77 94.01 -132.26
N GLU A 130 8.55 94.46 -132.60
CA GLU A 130 7.32 94.07 -131.90
C GLU A 130 7.05 92.55 -132.00
N GLY A 131 7.28 91.96 -133.17
CA GLY A 131 7.12 90.52 -133.39
C GLY A 131 8.01 89.66 -132.48
N ARG A 132 9.27 90.05 -132.26
CA ARG A 132 10.21 89.28 -131.43
C ARG A 132 9.90 89.33 -129.93
N LEU A 133 9.35 90.44 -129.41
CA LEU A 133 8.82 90.45 -128.04
C LEU A 133 7.60 89.53 -127.90
N ALA A 134 6.70 89.54 -128.88
CA ALA A 134 5.46 88.78 -128.83
C ALA A 134 5.66 87.24 -128.83
N ASP A 135 6.70 86.73 -129.48
CA ASP A 135 7.07 85.30 -129.42
C ASP A 135 7.82 84.92 -128.12
N GLY A 136 8.64 85.82 -127.57
CA GLY A 136 9.32 85.61 -126.30
C GLY A 136 8.35 85.45 -125.13
N GLY A 137 7.34 86.32 -125.04
CA GLY A 137 6.33 86.27 -123.98
C GLY A 137 5.47 85.01 -123.99
N ARG A 138 5.15 84.46 -125.17
CA ARG A 138 4.31 83.25 -125.30
C ARG A 138 4.99 82.01 -124.72
N LYS A 139 6.29 81.82 -124.97
CA LYS A 139 7.05 80.66 -124.46
C LYS A 139 7.20 80.65 -122.93
N PHE A 140 7.19 81.82 -122.29
CA PHE A 140 7.26 81.92 -120.83
C PHE A 140 5.95 81.52 -120.14
N LEU A 141 4.80 81.85 -120.74
CA LEU A 141 3.47 81.45 -120.26
C LEU A 141 3.22 79.94 -120.40
N GLU A 142 3.67 79.35 -121.51
CA GLU A 142 3.52 77.91 -121.78
C GLU A 142 4.30 77.06 -120.76
N ALA A 143 5.50 77.49 -120.36
CA ALA A 143 6.33 76.80 -119.36
C ALA A 143 5.74 76.81 -117.94
N PHE A 144 5.07 77.89 -117.52
CA PHE A 144 4.43 77.94 -116.19
C PHE A 144 3.15 77.07 -116.12
N GLY A 145 2.42 76.90 -117.22
CA GLY A 145 1.23 76.05 -117.29
C GLY A 145 1.49 74.55 -117.10
N GLU A 146 2.74 74.09 -117.25
CA GLU A 146 3.18 72.73 -116.88
C GLU A 146 3.38 72.55 -115.36
N VAL A 147 3.83 73.60 -114.67
CA VAL A 147 4.12 73.57 -113.22
C VAL A 147 2.84 73.59 -112.41
N ASP A 148 1.89 74.45 -112.80
CA ASP A 148 0.59 74.62 -112.13
C ASP A 148 -0.20 73.31 -112.07
N LYS A 149 -0.30 72.61 -113.22
CA LYS A 149 -0.94 71.29 -113.35
C LYS A 149 -0.31 70.20 -112.47
N LYS A 150 1.00 70.27 -112.20
CA LYS A 150 1.70 69.32 -111.31
C LYS A 150 1.45 69.63 -109.83
N LEU A 151 1.13 70.88 -109.51
CA LEU A 151 0.78 71.34 -108.17
C LEU A 151 -0.67 70.95 -107.80
N ASP A 152 -1.61 71.06 -108.75
CA ASP A 152 -2.97 70.52 -108.64
C ASP A 152 -2.97 69.02 -108.28
N VAL A 153 -2.23 68.20 -109.05
CA VAL A 153 -2.15 66.75 -108.83
C VAL A 153 -1.56 66.40 -107.46
N LEU A 154 -0.66 67.24 -106.90
CA LEU A 154 -0.11 67.02 -105.57
C LEU A 154 -1.14 67.31 -104.45
N ARG A 155 -1.95 68.37 -104.60
CA ARG A 155 -3.03 68.70 -103.66
C ARG A 155 -4.02 67.53 -103.54
N ASP A 156 -4.46 67.00 -104.66
CA ASP A 156 -5.51 65.98 -104.69
C ASP A 156 -5.04 64.67 -103.99
N HIS A 157 -3.77 64.27 -104.15
CA HIS A 157 -3.19 63.14 -103.43
C HIS A 157 -3.13 63.35 -101.90
N VAL A 158 -2.78 64.56 -101.44
CA VAL A 158 -2.76 64.90 -100.00
C VAL A 158 -4.17 64.86 -99.42
N GLN A 159 -5.16 65.33 -100.17
CA GLN A 159 -6.57 65.35 -99.74
C GLN A 159 -7.15 63.93 -99.62
N VAL A 160 -6.81 63.02 -100.56
CA VAL A 160 -7.16 61.59 -100.45
C VAL A 160 -6.48 60.95 -99.23
N MET A 161 -5.19 61.19 -99.01
CA MET A 161 -4.45 60.63 -97.86
C MET A 161 -5.06 61.04 -96.52
N ASN A 162 -5.47 62.31 -96.36
CA ASN A 162 -6.05 62.78 -95.10
C ASN A 162 -7.39 62.07 -94.78
N SER A 163 -8.24 61.86 -95.81
CA SER A 163 -9.51 61.14 -95.64
C SER A 163 -9.35 59.68 -95.19
N GLN A 164 -8.30 59.00 -95.66
CA GLN A 164 -7.96 57.63 -95.24
C GLN A 164 -7.53 57.59 -93.76
N CYS A 165 -6.76 58.58 -93.31
CA CYS A 165 -6.33 58.69 -91.91
C CYS A 165 -7.52 58.93 -90.95
N GLU A 166 -8.42 59.86 -91.27
CA GLU A 166 -9.61 60.14 -90.45
C GLU A 166 -10.56 58.92 -90.38
N ALA A 167 -10.76 58.21 -91.49
CA ALA A 167 -11.52 56.96 -91.51
C ALA A 167 -10.88 55.88 -90.60
N MET A 168 -9.54 55.77 -90.61
CA MET A 168 -8.84 54.79 -89.79
C MET A 168 -8.87 55.12 -88.29
N GLU A 169 -8.67 56.39 -87.90
CA GLU A 169 -8.77 56.83 -86.50
C GLU A 169 -10.20 56.60 -85.95
N THR A 170 -11.22 56.88 -86.75
CA THR A 170 -12.63 56.65 -86.39
C THR A 170 -12.92 55.17 -86.13
N ARG A 171 -12.43 54.29 -87.02
CA ARG A 171 -12.57 52.82 -86.87
C ARG A 171 -11.83 52.31 -85.63
N LEU A 172 -10.68 52.89 -85.30
CA LEU A 172 -9.88 52.54 -84.12
C LEU A 172 -10.59 52.97 -82.83
N ARG A 173 -11.18 54.18 -82.75
CA ARG A 173 -12.02 54.62 -81.62
C ARG A 173 -13.19 53.68 -81.36
N THR A 174 -13.95 53.33 -82.41
CA THR A 174 -15.14 52.46 -82.32
C THR A 174 -14.77 51.06 -81.81
N THR A 175 -13.66 50.52 -82.29
CA THR A 175 -13.14 49.21 -81.84
C THR A 175 -12.71 49.24 -80.38
N ASN A 176 -12.03 50.30 -79.94
CA ASN A 176 -11.56 50.46 -78.56
C ASN A 176 -12.74 50.60 -77.57
N GLN A 177 -13.77 51.38 -77.93
CA GLN A 177 -15.02 51.45 -77.15
C GLN A 177 -15.73 50.10 -77.05
N SER A 178 -15.76 49.33 -78.13
CA SER A 178 -16.36 47.98 -78.16
C SER A 178 -15.59 46.99 -77.26
N CYS A 179 -14.26 47.03 -77.29
CA CYS A 179 -13.42 46.25 -76.37
C CYS A 179 -13.65 46.63 -74.90
N LYS A 180 -13.84 47.93 -74.59
CA LYS A 180 -14.14 48.38 -73.22
C LYS A 180 -15.44 47.76 -72.69
N TYR A 181 -16.51 47.80 -73.49
CA TYR A 181 -17.79 47.17 -73.11
C TYR A 181 -17.67 45.65 -72.90
N LEU A 182 -16.88 44.96 -73.73
CA LEU A 182 -16.62 43.52 -73.57
C LEU A 182 -15.80 43.21 -72.31
N LEU A 183 -14.82 44.05 -71.96
CA LEU A 183 -14.03 43.91 -70.73
C LEU A 183 -14.89 44.13 -69.49
N GLU A 184 -15.67 45.22 -69.43
CA GLU A 184 -16.59 45.51 -68.33
C GLU A 184 -17.61 44.37 -68.12
N ARG A 185 -18.13 43.80 -69.21
CA ARG A 185 -19.04 42.64 -69.17
C ARG A 185 -18.34 41.36 -68.72
N ALA A 186 -17.09 41.13 -69.11
CA ALA A 186 -16.28 39.98 -68.67
C ALA A 186 -15.88 40.08 -67.19
N GLU A 187 -15.59 41.28 -66.69
CA GLU A 187 -15.34 41.54 -65.27
C GLU A 187 -16.60 41.34 -64.43
N GLY A 188 -17.75 41.84 -64.88
CA GLY A 188 -19.04 41.59 -64.24
C GLY A 188 -19.40 40.10 -64.16
N LEU A 189 -19.16 39.34 -65.23
CA LEU A 189 -19.38 37.88 -65.22
C LEU A 189 -18.40 37.14 -64.30
N ARG A 190 -17.12 37.56 -64.21
CA ARG A 190 -16.15 37.00 -63.25
C ARG A 190 -16.55 37.28 -61.80
N ALA A 191 -17.03 38.49 -61.50
CA ALA A 191 -17.53 38.82 -60.16
C ALA A 191 -18.78 38.00 -59.79
N GLN A 192 -19.68 37.75 -60.75
CA GLN A 192 -20.82 36.84 -60.55
C GLN A 192 -20.38 35.39 -60.35
N GLN A 193 -19.39 34.90 -61.12
CA GLN A 193 -18.84 33.55 -60.98
C GLN A 193 -18.19 33.37 -59.60
N GLN A 194 -17.34 34.31 -59.16
CA GLN A 194 -16.73 34.29 -57.82
C GLN A 194 -17.79 34.31 -56.72
N THR A 195 -18.79 35.20 -56.81
CA THR A 195 -19.91 35.27 -55.87
C THR A 195 -20.70 33.95 -55.82
N THR A 196 -20.85 33.27 -56.96
CA THR A 196 -21.57 31.99 -57.05
C THR A 196 -20.75 30.85 -56.46
N ASN A 197 -19.44 30.78 -56.74
CA ASN A 197 -18.53 29.80 -56.13
C ASN A 197 -18.50 29.96 -54.60
N THR A 198 -18.32 31.17 -54.09
CA THR A 198 -18.33 31.41 -52.62
C THR A 198 -19.68 31.06 -51.99
N ARG A 199 -20.81 31.27 -52.68
CA ARG A 199 -22.12 30.78 -52.22
C ARG A 199 -22.21 29.25 -52.22
N GLN A 200 -21.67 28.58 -53.24
CA GLN A 200 -21.62 27.11 -53.32
C GLN A 200 -20.73 26.53 -52.22
N GLU A 201 -19.57 27.13 -51.95
CA GLU A 201 -18.67 26.80 -50.84
C GLU A 201 -19.37 26.97 -49.49
N ILE A 202 -20.05 28.10 -49.26
CA ILE A 202 -20.84 28.34 -48.03
C ILE A 202 -21.97 27.30 -47.88
N ILE A 203 -22.68 26.95 -48.95
CA ILE A 203 -23.75 25.93 -48.91
C ILE A 203 -23.17 24.53 -48.64
N ALA A 204 -22.02 24.18 -49.23
CA ALA A 204 -21.35 22.92 -48.97
C ALA A 204 -20.88 22.80 -47.51
N LEU A 205 -20.25 23.86 -46.97
CA LEU A 205 -19.84 23.94 -45.57
C LEU A 205 -21.03 23.95 -44.61
N PHE A 206 -22.15 24.56 -44.98
CA PHE A 206 -23.39 24.51 -44.21
C PHE A 206 -23.97 23.10 -44.17
N LEU A 207 -24.07 22.42 -45.31
CA LEU A 207 -24.59 21.05 -45.37
C LEU A 207 -23.70 20.05 -44.62
N ASP A 208 -22.37 20.10 -44.78
CA ASP A 208 -21.45 19.22 -44.05
C ASP A 208 -21.51 19.43 -42.52
N ARG A 209 -21.66 20.70 -42.09
CA ARG A 209 -21.78 21.05 -40.67
C ARG A 209 -23.12 20.67 -40.05
N PHE A 210 -24.22 20.82 -40.79
CA PHE A 210 -25.59 20.69 -40.25
C PHE A 210 -26.34 19.42 -40.68
N THR A 211 -25.73 18.52 -41.45
CA THR A 211 -26.35 17.24 -41.85
C THR A 211 -25.39 16.05 -41.67
N LEU A 212 -25.96 14.84 -41.57
CA LEU A 212 -25.18 13.61 -41.64
C LEU A 212 -24.89 13.22 -43.09
N SER A 213 -23.70 12.67 -43.33
CA SER A 213 -23.39 11.95 -44.56
C SER A 213 -24.20 10.65 -44.65
N ALA A 214 -24.37 10.11 -45.86
CA ALA A 214 -25.14 8.88 -46.08
C ALA A 214 -24.64 7.68 -45.23
N VAL A 215 -23.32 7.57 -45.03
CA VAL A 215 -22.69 6.50 -44.22
C VAL A 215 -22.96 6.70 -42.72
N GLU A 216 -22.95 7.94 -42.24
CA GLU A 216 -23.31 8.26 -40.85
C GLU A 216 -24.79 7.98 -40.57
N LEU A 217 -25.68 8.27 -41.54
CA LEU A 217 -27.10 7.98 -41.45
C LEU A 217 -27.39 6.48 -41.54
N GLU A 218 -26.70 5.75 -42.41
CA GLU A 218 -26.79 4.28 -42.51
C GLU A 218 -26.35 3.60 -41.20
N ALA A 219 -25.25 4.06 -40.60
CA ALA A 219 -24.77 3.54 -39.31
C ALA A 219 -25.80 3.68 -38.17
N ILE A 220 -26.70 4.67 -38.25
CA ILE A 220 -27.80 4.88 -37.28
C ILE A 220 -29.05 4.07 -37.67
N THR A 221 -29.46 4.12 -38.93
CA THR A 221 -30.78 3.63 -39.38
C THR A 221 -30.79 2.15 -39.80
N SER A 222 -29.70 1.65 -40.38
CA SER A 222 -29.61 0.27 -40.88
C SER A 222 -29.68 -0.74 -39.73
N ARG A 223 -30.33 -1.89 -39.97
CA ARG A 223 -30.37 -3.03 -39.04
C ARG A 223 -29.18 -3.97 -39.19
N ASP A 224 -28.58 -4.01 -40.38
CA ASP A 224 -27.53 -4.97 -40.74
C ASP A 224 -26.14 -4.51 -40.28
N VAL A 225 -25.97 -3.20 -40.02
CA VAL A 225 -24.77 -2.62 -39.43
C VAL A 225 -24.89 -2.65 -37.89
N PRO A 226 -24.05 -3.39 -37.14
CA PRO A 226 -24.11 -3.42 -35.68
C PRO A 226 -23.67 -2.08 -35.05
N PRO A 227 -24.02 -1.83 -33.77
CA PRO A 227 -23.49 -0.68 -33.03
C PRO A 227 -21.96 -0.68 -32.97
N GLY A 228 -21.36 0.50 -32.96
CA GLY A 228 -19.90 0.65 -32.93
C GLY A 228 -19.43 2.06 -33.23
N ARG A 229 -18.12 2.24 -33.37
CA ARG A 229 -17.46 3.56 -33.40
C ARG A 229 -18.00 4.52 -34.47
N GLN A 230 -18.44 4.03 -35.63
CA GLN A 230 -19.06 4.86 -36.68
C GLN A 230 -20.41 5.42 -36.22
N MET A 231 -21.29 4.57 -35.67
CA MET A 231 -22.59 4.99 -35.11
C MET A 231 -22.41 5.93 -33.92
N PHE A 232 -21.45 5.67 -33.03
CA PHE A 232 -21.14 6.55 -31.89
C PHE A 232 -20.66 7.93 -32.35
N ASN A 233 -19.74 7.99 -33.32
CA ASN A 233 -19.30 9.25 -33.92
C ASN A 233 -20.46 10.01 -34.60
N ALA A 234 -21.37 9.30 -35.29
CA ALA A 234 -22.55 9.89 -35.92
C ALA A 234 -23.53 10.48 -34.88
N MET A 235 -23.77 9.79 -33.76
CA MET A 235 -24.56 10.32 -32.64
C MET A 235 -23.87 11.53 -31.99
N ASP A 236 -22.55 11.50 -31.82
CA ASP A 236 -21.77 12.65 -31.32
C ASP A 236 -21.81 13.84 -32.30
N LYS A 237 -21.92 13.58 -33.61
CA LYS A 237 -22.14 14.61 -34.64
C LYS A 237 -23.57 15.16 -34.56
N LEU A 238 -24.60 14.33 -34.40
CA LEU A 238 -25.98 14.79 -34.18
C LEU A 238 -26.12 15.70 -32.96
N GLU A 239 -25.49 15.37 -31.84
CA GLU A 239 -25.51 16.23 -30.65
C GLU A 239 -24.82 17.59 -30.90
N ARG A 240 -23.71 17.62 -31.66
CA ARG A 240 -23.06 18.88 -32.08
C ARG A 240 -23.90 19.69 -33.06
N ILE A 241 -24.52 19.05 -34.06
CA ILE A 241 -25.44 19.70 -35.00
C ILE A 241 -26.55 20.41 -34.23
N ARG A 242 -27.12 19.76 -33.20
CA ARG A 242 -28.20 20.34 -32.39
C ARG A 242 -27.76 21.57 -31.58
N GLU A 243 -26.57 21.56 -30.98
CA GLU A 243 -26.08 22.73 -30.24
C GLU A 243 -25.64 23.86 -31.19
N ASP A 244 -25.04 23.56 -32.34
CA ASP A 244 -24.79 24.54 -33.40
C ASP A 244 -26.11 25.13 -33.95
N CYS A 245 -27.16 24.32 -34.14
CA CYS A 245 -28.50 24.78 -34.52
C CYS A 245 -29.13 25.67 -33.45
N ARG A 246 -28.91 25.35 -32.16
CA ARG A 246 -29.39 26.16 -31.05
C ARG A 246 -28.78 27.56 -31.10
N VAL A 247 -27.47 27.67 -31.33
CA VAL A 247 -26.79 28.97 -31.57
C VAL A 247 -27.42 29.68 -32.77
N LEU A 248 -27.69 28.94 -33.87
CA LEU A 248 -28.27 29.48 -35.10
C LEU A 248 -29.72 30.00 -34.92
N MET A 249 -30.51 29.46 -33.98
CA MET A 249 -31.83 29.99 -33.61
C MET A 249 -31.77 31.16 -32.62
N THR A 250 -30.67 31.36 -31.89
CA THR A 250 -30.48 32.51 -30.99
C THR A 250 -29.97 33.79 -31.66
N GLY A 251 -29.80 33.78 -32.99
CA GLY A 251 -29.39 34.96 -33.76
C GLY A 251 -30.47 36.04 -33.87
N GLU A 252 -30.06 37.24 -34.31
CA GLU A 252 -30.89 38.45 -34.38
C GLU A 252 -32.15 38.35 -35.28
N GLY A 253 -32.29 37.27 -36.07
CA GLY A 253 -33.45 36.97 -36.91
C GLY A 253 -34.51 36.06 -36.28
N GLY A 254 -34.28 35.49 -35.09
CA GLY A 254 -35.18 34.54 -34.43
C GLY A 254 -35.16 33.13 -35.04
N GLU A 255 -36.19 32.33 -34.71
CA GLU A 255 -36.30 30.93 -35.13
C GLU A 255 -36.40 30.78 -36.66
N THR A 256 -35.31 30.38 -37.30
CA THR A 256 -35.31 30.07 -38.73
C THR A 256 -35.99 28.73 -38.97
N LYS A 257 -36.87 28.65 -39.98
CA LYS A 257 -37.54 27.38 -40.35
C LYS A 257 -36.53 26.24 -40.59
N ALA A 258 -35.42 26.52 -41.26
CA ALA A 258 -34.37 25.53 -41.48
C ALA A 258 -33.77 25.00 -40.16
N GLY A 259 -33.57 25.86 -39.15
CA GLY A 259 -33.13 25.43 -37.81
C GLY A 259 -34.13 24.50 -37.13
N LEU A 260 -35.42 24.79 -37.22
CA LEU A 260 -36.51 23.95 -36.70
C LEU A 260 -36.59 22.59 -37.44
N ASP A 261 -36.58 22.61 -38.78
CA ASP A 261 -36.63 21.41 -39.62
C ASP A 261 -35.42 20.48 -39.33
N ILE A 262 -34.21 21.04 -39.20
CA ILE A 262 -33.00 20.30 -38.82
C ILE A 262 -33.10 19.77 -37.38
N MET A 263 -33.64 20.56 -36.43
CA MET A 263 -33.83 20.09 -35.05
C MET A 263 -34.86 18.97 -34.90
N SER A 264 -35.89 18.89 -35.75
CA SER A 264 -36.81 17.75 -35.78
C SER A 264 -36.11 16.50 -36.34
N SER A 265 -35.52 16.61 -37.53
CA SER A 265 -34.83 15.51 -38.21
C SER A 265 -33.68 14.92 -37.38
N THR A 266 -32.88 15.77 -36.72
CA THR A 266 -31.82 15.34 -35.78
C THR A 266 -32.32 14.92 -34.40
N SER A 267 -33.62 15.09 -34.10
CA SER A 267 -34.28 14.43 -32.96
C SER A 267 -34.75 13.03 -33.31
N GLU A 268 -35.37 12.88 -34.47
CA GLU A 268 -35.84 11.59 -34.98
C GLU A 268 -34.67 10.61 -35.17
N GLN A 269 -33.62 11.02 -35.89
CA GLN A 269 -32.41 10.20 -36.10
C GLN A 269 -31.67 9.83 -34.80
N LEU A 270 -31.64 10.76 -33.83
CA LEU A 270 -30.98 10.54 -32.54
C LEU A 270 -31.78 9.58 -31.65
N GLU A 271 -33.11 9.62 -31.73
CA GLU A 271 -34.00 8.65 -31.06
C GLU A 271 -33.95 7.28 -31.75
N GLU A 272 -33.95 7.20 -33.08
CA GLU A 272 -33.71 5.94 -33.80
C GLU A 272 -32.36 5.31 -33.41
N GLY A 273 -31.32 6.14 -33.23
CA GLY A 273 -30.03 5.75 -32.69
C GLY A 273 -30.16 5.11 -31.30
N PHE A 274 -30.81 5.78 -30.34
CA PHE A 274 -31.05 5.18 -29.02
C PHE A 274 -31.91 3.91 -29.08
N GLN A 275 -32.93 3.85 -29.92
CA GLN A 275 -33.75 2.65 -30.10
C GLN A 275 -32.97 1.49 -30.73
N LYS A 276 -31.99 1.76 -31.60
CA LYS A 276 -31.05 0.75 -32.11
C LYS A 276 -30.08 0.27 -31.01
N LEU A 277 -29.52 1.18 -30.20
CA LEU A 277 -28.68 0.81 -29.05
C LEU A 277 -29.45 -0.02 -28.02
N HIS A 278 -30.68 0.37 -27.69
CA HIS A 278 -31.57 -0.32 -26.76
C HIS A 278 -31.88 -1.76 -27.24
N ARG A 279 -32.29 -1.94 -28.50
CA ARG A 279 -32.58 -3.26 -29.08
C ARG A 279 -31.37 -4.19 -29.10
N TRP A 280 -30.16 -3.66 -29.34
CA TRP A 280 -28.93 -4.45 -29.28
C TRP A 280 -28.56 -4.83 -27.84
N CYS A 281 -28.60 -3.87 -26.91
CA CYS A 281 -28.37 -4.10 -25.48
C CYS A 281 -29.32 -5.17 -24.91
N LEU A 282 -30.62 -5.08 -25.26
CA LEU A 282 -31.65 -6.08 -24.96
C LEU A 282 -31.43 -7.45 -25.62
N PHE A 283 -30.68 -7.54 -26.72
CA PHE A 283 -30.32 -8.82 -27.33
C PHE A 283 -29.16 -9.45 -26.57
N GLU A 284 -28.07 -8.71 -26.35
CA GLU A 284 -26.89 -9.23 -25.67
C GLU A 284 -27.17 -9.60 -24.21
N PHE A 285 -27.90 -8.76 -23.45
CA PHE A 285 -28.28 -9.09 -22.07
C PHE A 285 -29.07 -10.40 -21.94
N ARG A 286 -29.87 -10.78 -22.94
CA ARG A 286 -30.55 -12.09 -22.97
C ARG A 286 -29.61 -13.25 -23.31
N GLN A 287 -28.47 -12.97 -23.92
CA GLN A 287 -27.44 -13.96 -24.26
C GLN A 287 -26.47 -14.20 -23.09
N LEU A 288 -26.30 -13.23 -22.17
CA LEU A 288 -25.46 -13.33 -20.97
C LEU A 288 -25.92 -14.39 -19.95
N GLY A 289 -27.07 -15.04 -20.16
CA GLY A 289 -27.56 -16.14 -19.31
C GLY A 289 -27.00 -17.53 -19.66
N ARG A 290 -26.05 -17.61 -20.60
CA ARG A 290 -25.45 -18.88 -21.05
C ARG A 290 -24.26 -19.31 -20.22
N ASP A 291 -23.43 -18.36 -19.80
CA ASP A 291 -22.14 -18.61 -19.15
C ASP A 291 -22.06 -17.96 -17.76
N ALA A 292 -21.48 -18.67 -16.80
CA ALA A 292 -21.40 -18.25 -15.40
C ALA A 292 -20.27 -17.22 -15.13
N HIS A 293 -19.38 -16.99 -16.09
CA HIS A 293 -18.36 -15.94 -16.06
C HIS A 293 -18.52 -15.11 -17.33
N VAL A 294 -18.79 -13.81 -17.17
CA VAL A 294 -19.07 -12.88 -18.27
C VAL A 294 -18.06 -11.75 -18.20
N GLU A 295 -17.17 -11.69 -19.18
CA GLU A 295 -16.33 -10.50 -19.40
C GLU A 295 -17.15 -9.41 -20.09
N VAL A 296 -17.08 -8.18 -19.60
CA VAL A 296 -17.80 -7.04 -20.20
C VAL A 296 -17.02 -6.53 -21.41
N GLU A 297 -17.56 -6.72 -22.61
CA GLU A 297 -16.98 -6.13 -23.82
C GLU A 297 -17.00 -4.58 -23.72
N PRO A 298 -15.92 -3.86 -24.08
CA PRO A 298 -15.90 -2.39 -24.09
C PRO A 298 -17.03 -1.74 -24.92
N LEU A 299 -17.58 -2.45 -25.91
CA LEU A 299 -18.77 -2.02 -26.66
C LEU A 299 -20.00 -1.91 -25.76
N MET A 300 -20.23 -2.88 -24.87
CA MET A 300 -21.34 -2.90 -23.92
C MET A 300 -21.27 -1.70 -22.97
N THR A 301 -20.10 -1.45 -22.35
CA THR A 301 -19.90 -0.33 -21.42
C THR A 301 -20.19 1.02 -22.10
N GLU A 302 -19.76 1.21 -23.35
CA GLU A 302 -20.06 2.44 -24.11
C GLU A 302 -21.56 2.54 -24.46
N VAL A 303 -22.23 1.45 -24.84
CA VAL A 303 -23.68 1.45 -25.10
C VAL A 303 -24.48 1.78 -23.84
N VAL A 304 -24.17 1.16 -22.69
CA VAL A 304 -24.81 1.48 -21.40
C VAL A 304 -24.56 2.95 -21.04
N ARG A 305 -23.33 3.45 -21.18
CA ARG A 305 -22.98 4.86 -20.94
C ARG A 305 -23.78 5.82 -21.83
N ARG A 306 -24.09 5.44 -23.07
CA ARG A 306 -24.94 6.21 -24.00
C ARG A 306 -26.40 6.19 -23.56
N LEU A 307 -26.94 5.02 -23.21
CA LEU A 307 -28.33 4.82 -22.81
C LEU A 307 -28.71 5.55 -21.51
N ARG A 308 -27.75 5.94 -20.65
CA ARG A 308 -28.00 6.84 -19.50
C ARG A 308 -28.69 8.16 -19.88
N LYS A 309 -28.58 8.64 -21.13
CA LYS A 309 -29.32 9.82 -21.63
C LYS A 309 -30.82 9.57 -21.89
N ARG A 310 -31.26 8.32 -21.72
CA ARG A 310 -32.65 7.82 -21.89
C ARG A 310 -32.96 6.82 -20.76
N PRO A 311 -33.09 7.26 -19.50
CA PRO A 311 -33.16 6.37 -18.33
C PRO A 311 -34.27 5.31 -18.40
N ALA A 312 -35.41 5.59 -19.04
CA ALA A 312 -36.46 4.59 -19.26
C ALA A 312 -36.03 3.40 -20.14
N LEU A 313 -35.25 3.65 -21.20
CA LEU A 313 -34.70 2.58 -22.06
C LEU A 313 -33.52 1.86 -21.39
N LEU A 314 -32.81 2.53 -20.49
CA LEU A 314 -31.79 1.87 -19.68
C LEU A 314 -32.45 0.95 -18.64
N GLN A 315 -33.52 1.40 -17.97
CA GLN A 315 -34.23 0.58 -16.99
C GLN A 315 -34.83 -0.69 -17.63
N GLU A 316 -35.54 -0.58 -18.76
CA GLU A 316 -36.09 -1.76 -19.46
C GLU A 316 -34.99 -2.79 -19.82
N ALA A 317 -33.79 -2.33 -20.19
CA ALA A 317 -32.65 -3.19 -20.43
C ALA A 317 -32.10 -3.81 -19.13
N LEU A 318 -32.00 -3.03 -18.05
CA LEU A 318 -31.51 -3.49 -16.75
C LEU A 318 -32.47 -4.50 -16.09
N ASP A 319 -33.79 -4.30 -16.17
CA ASP A 319 -34.80 -5.25 -15.68
C ASP A 319 -34.66 -6.63 -16.38
N ILE A 320 -34.37 -6.60 -17.70
CA ILE A 320 -34.12 -7.80 -18.50
C ILE A 320 -32.76 -8.44 -18.16
N LEU A 321 -31.73 -7.65 -17.85
CA LEU A 321 -30.45 -8.17 -17.35
C LEU A 321 -30.64 -8.89 -16.02
N ALA A 322 -31.27 -8.24 -15.03
CA ALA A 322 -31.53 -8.80 -13.72
C ALA A 322 -32.33 -10.10 -13.82
N SER A 323 -33.44 -10.12 -14.59
CA SER A 323 -34.22 -11.35 -14.81
C SER A 323 -33.43 -12.51 -15.43
N VAL A 324 -32.33 -12.23 -16.14
CA VAL A 324 -31.46 -13.25 -16.76
C VAL A 324 -30.33 -13.67 -15.82
N ARG A 325 -29.64 -12.73 -15.18
CA ARG A 325 -28.57 -12.99 -14.20
C ARG A 325 -29.13 -13.73 -12.98
N GLN A 326 -30.23 -13.26 -12.40
CA GLN A 326 -30.96 -13.93 -11.31
C GLN A 326 -31.33 -15.40 -11.61
N ALA A 327 -31.78 -15.69 -12.84
CA ALA A 327 -32.08 -17.06 -13.27
C ALA A 327 -30.80 -17.90 -13.46
N THR A 328 -29.72 -17.28 -13.94
CA THR A 328 -28.42 -17.92 -14.17
C THR A 328 -27.72 -18.26 -12.86
N LEU A 329 -27.70 -17.33 -11.90
CA LEU A 329 -27.15 -17.51 -10.55
C LEU A 329 -27.91 -18.59 -9.76
N LEU A 330 -29.25 -18.63 -9.84
CA LEU A 330 -30.04 -19.71 -9.25
C LEU A 330 -29.65 -21.08 -9.82
N ASN A 331 -29.56 -21.20 -11.15
CA ASN A 331 -29.18 -22.45 -11.81
C ASN A 331 -27.73 -22.84 -11.49
N ALA A 332 -26.81 -21.88 -11.43
CA ALA A 332 -25.41 -22.11 -11.05
C ALA A 332 -25.27 -22.56 -9.58
N PHE A 333 -26.04 -21.99 -8.66
CA PHE A 333 -26.08 -22.42 -7.26
C PHE A 333 -26.61 -23.86 -7.14
N LEU A 334 -27.74 -24.16 -7.79
CA LEU A 334 -28.30 -25.52 -7.81
C LEU A 334 -27.35 -26.54 -8.48
N ALA A 335 -26.60 -26.13 -9.50
CA ALA A 335 -25.55 -26.96 -10.10
C ALA A 335 -24.36 -27.17 -9.15
N ALA A 336 -23.86 -26.14 -8.46
CA ALA A 336 -22.79 -26.28 -7.47
C ALA A 336 -23.19 -27.20 -6.30
N LEU A 337 -24.46 -27.12 -5.88
CA LEU A 337 -25.04 -27.99 -4.85
C LEU A 337 -25.11 -29.47 -5.30
N THR A 338 -25.68 -29.74 -6.48
CA THR A 338 -26.07 -31.10 -6.93
C THR A 338 -25.10 -31.80 -7.89
N ARG A 339 -24.27 -31.05 -8.62
CA ARG A 339 -23.36 -31.55 -9.68
C ARG A 339 -21.89 -31.15 -9.46
N GLY A 340 -21.64 -30.05 -8.75
CA GLY A 340 -20.32 -29.46 -8.59
C GLY A 340 -19.91 -28.61 -9.81
N GLY A 341 -18.61 -28.39 -9.97
CA GLY A 341 -18.04 -27.62 -11.07
C GLY A 341 -18.04 -28.36 -12.43
N PRO A 342 -17.59 -27.70 -13.52
CA PRO A 342 -17.77 -28.20 -14.90
C PRO A 342 -17.23 -29.61 -15.19
N SER A 343 -16.25 -30.07 -14.42
CA SER A 343 -15.64 -31.41 -14.55
C SER A 343 -15.94 -32.33 -13.35
N GLY A 344 -16.99 -32.06 -12.58
CA GLY A 344 -17.25 -32.69 -11.28
C GLY A 344 -16.28 -32.25 -10.17
N LEU A 345 -15.48 -31.22 -10.44
CA LEU A 345 -14.52 -30.58 -9.54
C LEU A 345 -14.73 -29.05 -9.60
N PRO A 346 -14.88 -28.35 -8.45
CA PRO A 346 -15.08 -28.90 -7.11
C PRO A 346 -16.31 -29.82 -7.05
N ARG A 347 -16.31 -30.74 -6.08
CA ARG A 347 -17.40 -31.75 -5.93
C ARG A 347 -18.72 -31.08 -5.52
N PRO A 348 -19.89 -31.70 -5.80
CA PRO A 348 -21.19 -31.21 -5.32
C PRO A 348 -21.18 -30.92 -3.82
N ILE A 349 -21.64 -29.72 -3.43
CA ILE A 349 -21.64 -29.28 -2.02
C ILE A 349 -22.52 -30.20 -1.15
N GLU A 350 -23.58 -30.80 -1.71
CA GLU A 350 -24.43 -31.78 -1.02
C GLU A 350 -23.68 -33.00 -0.47
N LEU A 351 -22.53 -33.37 -1.05
CA LEU A 351 -21.71 -34.47 -0.53
C LEU A 351 -21.10 -34.16 0.85
N HIS A 352 -21.01 -32.88 1.22
CA HIS A 352 -20.53 -32.45 2.53
C HIS A 352 -21.65 -32.32 3.58
N ALA A 353 -22.91 -32.66 3.28
CA ALA A 353 -24.04 -32.56 4.23
C ALA A 353 -23.89 -33.43 5.51
N HIS A 354 -22.89 -34.31 5.57
CA HIS A 354 -22.50 -35.06 6.77
C HIS A 354 -21.62 -34.24 7.75
N ASP A 355 -21.07 -33.10 7.30
CA ASP A 355 -20.35 -32.10 8.10
C ASP A 355 -21.15 -30.78 8.04
N PRO A 356 -22.01 -30.52 9.03
CA PRO A 356 -22.91 -29.36 9.03
C PRO A 356 -22.18 -28.00 8.95
N THR A 357 -21.02 -27.88 9.59
CA THR A 357 -20.24 -26.63 9.58
C THR A 357 -19.68 -26.38 8.19
N ARG A 358 -19.10 -27.41 7.57
CA ARG A 358 -18.59 -27.32 6.20
C ARG A 358 -19.70 -27.13 5.17
N TYR A 359 -20.83 -27.82 5.30
CA TYR A 359 -21.94 -27.71 4.35
C TYR A 359 -22.51 -26.27 4.31
N VAL A 360 -22.69 -25.64 5.48
CA VAL A 360 -23.08 -24.22 5.55
C VAL A 360 -21.95 -23.32 5.06
N GLY A 361 -20.69 -23.60 5.41
CA GLY A 361 -19.52 -22.84 4.98
C GLY A 361 -19.33 -22.83 3.45
N ASP A 362 -19.40 -23.98 2.80
CA ASP A 362 -19.28 -24.12 1.34
C ASP A 362 -20.43 -23.38 0.62
N MET A 363 -21.66 -23.41 1.16
CA MET A 363 -22.79 -22.64 0.61
C MET A 363 -22.57 -21.12 0.75
N LEU A 364 -22.17 -20.64 1.92
CA LEU A 364 -21.92 -19.20 2.16
C LEU A 364 -20.70 -18.69 1.37
N ALA A 365 -19.64 -19.50 1.27
CA ALA A 365 -18.46 -19.21 0.46
C ALA A 365 -18.80 -19.10 -1.03
N TRP A 366 -19.66 -19.99 -1.56
CA TRP A 366 -20.15 -19.91 -2.93
C TRP A 366 -20.96 -18.62 -3.16
N VAL A 367 -21.88 -18.28 -2.25
CA VAL A 367 -22.68 -17.04 -2.36
C VAL A 367 -21.79 -15.80 -2.27
N HIS A 368 -20.76 -15.81 -1.42
CA HIS A 368 -19.79 -14.72 -1.33
C HIS A 368 -18.97 -14.55 -2.62
N GLN A 369 -18.55 -15.65 -3.25
CA GLN A 369 -17.85 -15.64 -4.54
C GLN A 369 -18.76 -15.17 -5.67
N ALA A 370 -20.02 -15.63 -5.72
CA ALA A 370 -21.01 -15.20 -6.71
C ALA A 370 -21.31 -13.69 -6.59
N MET A 371 -21.58 -13.20 -5.38
CA MET A 371 -21.76 -11.77 -5.08
C MET A 371 -20.54 -10.93 -5.51
N ALA A 372 -19.31 -11.42 -5.26
CA ALA A 372 -18.10 -10.72 -5.64
C ALA A 372 -17.94 -10.63 -7.17
N GLY A 373 -18.15 -11.74 -7.90
CA GLY A 373 -18.04 -11.80 -9.35
C GLY A 373 -19.16 -11.03 -10.07
N GLU A 374 -20.39 -11.09 -9.58
CA GLU A 374 -21.51 -10.30 -10.11
C GLU A 374 -21.25 -8.80 -9.91
N ARG A 375 -20.72 -8.40 -8.75
CA ARG A 375 -20.34 -7.00 -8.55
C ARG A 375 -19.15 -6.56 -9.42
N GLU A 376 -18.18 -7.43 -9.71
CA GLU A 376 -17.11 -7.12 -10.67
C GLU A 376 -17.65 -6.94 -12.10
N PHE A 377 -18.59 -7.79 -12.52
CA PHE A 377 -19.32 -7.65 -13.77
C PHE A 377 -20.10 -6.32 -13.83
N LEU A 378 -20.83 -5.95 -12.77
CA LEU A 378 -21.59 -4.69 -12.70
C LEU A 378 -20.69 -3.44 -12.61
N ASP A 379 -19.63 -3.44 -11.78
CA ASP A 379 -18.64 -2.35 -11.71
C ASP A 379 -18.03 -2.13 -13.14
N GLY A 380 -17.77 -3.21 -13.90
CA GLY A 380 -17.34 -3.17 -15.30
C GLY A 380 -18.40 -2.68 -16.31
N LEU A 381 -19.66 -3.09 -16.15
CA LEU A 381 -20.79 -2.68 -16.98
C LEU A 381 -21.05 -1.17 -16.89
N PHE A 382 -20.95 -0.60 -15.69
CA PHE A 382 -21.05 0.84 -15.48
C PHE A 382 -19.73 1.59 -15.72
N GLY A 383 -18.64 0.90 -16.07
CA GLY A 383 -17.34 1.50 -16.37
C GLY A 383 -16.64 2.11 -15.15
N ILE A 384 -17.03 1.70 -13.95
CA ILE A 384 -16.37 2.09 -12.71
C ILE A 384 -15.01 1.42 -12.68
N LYS A 385 -13.93 2.22 -12.72
CA LYS A 385 -12.58 1.67 -12.62
C LYS A 385 -12.37 1.05 -11.24
N ALA A 386 -12.50 -0.26 -11.16
CA ALA A 386 -12.03 -1.04 -10.04
C ALA A 386 -10.52 -0.78 -9.84
N GLU A 387 -10.16 -0.21 -8.69
CA GLU A 387 -8.83 -0.41 -8.14
C GLU A 387 -8.62 -1.91 -7.99
N ARG A 388 -7.51 -2.46 -8.49
CA ARG A 388 -7.20 -3.90 -8.37
C ARG A 388 -7.08 -4.27 -6.91
N ARG A 389 -8.17 -4.81 -6.34
CA ARG A 389 -8.34 -5.13 -4.92
C ARG A 389 -8.58 -6.62 -4.77
N MET A 390 -8.11 -7.21 -3.66
CA MET A 390 -8.41 -8.60 -3.35
C MET A 390 -9.88 -8.75 -2.93
N VAL A 391 -10.48 -9.88 -3.31
CA VAL A 391 -11.83 -10.29 -2.88
C VAL A 391 -11.90 -10.27 -1.34
N GLY A 392 -12.93 -9.64 -0.77
CA GLY A 392 -13.10 -9.49 0.68
C GLY A 392 -12.46 -8.25 1.31
N SER A 393 -11.85 -7.35 0.54
CA SER A 393 -11.32 -6.08 1.06
C SER A 393 -12.43 -5.02 1.29
N VAL A 394 -12.33 -4.27 2.39
CA VAL A 394 -13.33 -3.28 2.83
C VAL A 394 -13.59 -2.22 1.74
N ARG A 395 -14.87 -1.93 1.46
CA ARG A 395 -15.32 -0.80 0.62
C ARG A 395 -15.81 0.34 1.52
N GLU A 396 -15.33 1.56 1.29
CA GLU A 396 -16.03 2.76 1.74
C GLU A 396 -17.27 3.00 0.87
N PRO A 397 -18.42 3.43 1.43
CA PRO A 397 -19.65 3.66 0.67
C PRO A 397 -19.55 4.96 -0.15
N LYS A 398 -19.11 4.85 -1.41
CA LYS A 398 -19.14 5.96 -2.37
C LYS A 398 -20.58 6.31 -2.73
N SER A 399 -20.94 7.59 -2.74
CA SER A 399 -22.26 8.08 -3.15
C SER A 399 -22.28 8.46 -4.63
N GLY A 400 -23.11 7.79 -5.44
CA GLY A 400 -23.30 8.09 -6.86
C GLY A 400 -24.49 7.33 -7.45
N GLU A 401 -25.00 7.77 -8.60
CA GLU A 401 -26.15 7.14 -9.26
C GLU A 401 -25.84 5.72 -9.71
N GLU A 402 -24.62 5.47 -10.21
CA GLU A 402 -24.19 4.11 -10.59
C GLU A 402 -24.11 3.16 -9.40
N GLU A 403 -23.65 3.61 -8.22
CA GLU A 403 -23.66 2.79 -7.01
C GLU A 403 -25.10 2.41 -6.60
N SER A 404 -26.06 3.32 -6.81
CA SER A 404 -27.46 3.03 -6.53
C SER A 404 -28.03 1.96 -7.48
N TRP A 405 -27.73 2.03 -8.78
CA TRP A 405 -28.13 0.98 -9.73
C TRP A 405 -27.46 -0.36 -9.42
N ILE A 406 -26.16 -0.36 -9.10
CA ILE A 406 -25.43 -1.59 -8.73
C ILE A 406 -26.04 -2.26 -7.49
N ARG A 407 -26.49 -1.48 -6.48
CA ARG A 407 -27.15 -2.04 -5.28
C ARG A 407 -28.53 -2.63 -5.56
N VAL A 408 -29.35 -1.97 -6.37
CA VAL A 408 -30.69 -2.48 -6.75
C VAL A 408 -30.54 -3.78 -7.54
N LEU A 409 -29.71 -3.76 -8.59
CA LEU A 409 -29.41 -4.95 -9.39
C LEU A 409 -28.86 -6.10 -8.54
N MET A 410 -27.94 -5.81 -7.61
CA MET A 410 -27.38 -6.84 -6.73
C MET A 410 -28.42 -7.49 -5.80
N ASP A 411 -29.46 -6.77 -5.37
CA ASP A 411 -30.52 -7.36 -4.55
C ASP A 411 -31.48 -8.21 -5.41
N GLU A 412 -31.82 -7.72 -6.61
CA GLU A 412 -32.62 -8.46 -7.59
C GLU A 412 -31.92 -9.75 -8.05
N ASP A 413 -30.64 -9.67 -8.44
CA ASP A 413 -29.83 -10.82 -8.89
C ASP A 413 -29.73 -11.93 -7.85
N LEU A 414 -29.69 -11.56 -6.55
CA LEU A 414 -29.51 -12.49 -5.44
C LEU A 414 -30.83 -12.97 -4.80
N GLU A 415 -31.97 -12.31 -5.06
CA GLU A 415 -33.29 -12.66 -4.49
C GLU A 415 -33.60 -14.17 -4.59
N LYS A 416 -33.61 -14.73 -5.82
CA LYS A 416 -34.08 -16.11 -6.03
C LYS A 416 -33.17 -17.17 -5.43
N LEU A 417 -31.87 -16.90 -5.22
CA LEU A 417 -30.97 -17.87 -4.57
C LEU A 417 -31.09 -17.84 -3.03
N CYS A 418 -31.60 -16.75 -2.45
CA CYS A 418 -31.82 -16.65 -1.00
C CYS A 418 -32.82 -17.70 -0.49
N THR A 419 -33.83 -18.06 -1.28
CA THR A 419 -34.83 -19.08 -0.89
C THR A 419 -34.23 -20.48 -0.70
N PRO A 420 -33.57 -21.12 -1.71
CA PRO A 420 -32.95 -22.43 -1.53
C PRO A 420 -31.80 -22.42 -0.52
N LEU A 421 -31.05 -21.32 -0.40
CA LEU A 421 -30.03 -21.13 0.65
C LEU A 421 -30.69 -21.22 2.03
N LYS A 422 -31.71 -20.39 2.29
CA LYS A 422 -32.43 -20.31 3.56
C LYS A 422 -33.04 -21.66 3.96
N VAL A 423 -33.71 -22.36 3.05
CA VAL A 423 -34.28 -23.69 3.34
C VAL A 423 -33.19 -24.68 3.76
N ARG A 424 -32.07 -24.76 3.03
CA ARG A 424 -30.99 -25.73 3.31
C ARG A 424 -30.24 -25.42 4.61
N VAL A 425 -29.90 -24.16 4.85
CA VAL A 425 -29.22 -23.73 6.07
C VAL A 425 -30.15 -23.90 7.28
N GLN A 426 -31.43 -23.50 7.18
CA GLN A 426 -32.41 -23.65 8.26
C GLN A 426 -32.72 -25.12 8.61
N GLN A 427 -32.75 -26.01 7.60
CA GLN A 427 -32.82 -27.46 7.83
C GLN A 427 -31.57 -27.99 8.54
N THR A 428 -30.38 -27.54 8.12
CA THR A 428 -29.10 -27.94 8.72
C THR A 428 -29.01 -27.50 10.18
N ILE A 429 -29.37 -26.24 10.49
CA ILE A 429 -29.41 -25.72 11.88
C ILE A 429 -30.38 -26.57 12.73
N ARG A 430 -31.61 -26.80 12.25
CA ARG A 430 -32.66 -27.50 13.01
C ARG A 430 -32.38 -28.99 13.23
N SER A 431 -31.41 -29.59 12.54
CA SER A 431 -30.96 -30.96 12.77
C SER A 431 -29.71 -31.06 13.66
N GLN A 432 -29.23 -29.96 14.26
CA GLN A 432 -28.10 -30.01 15.19
C GLN A 432 -28.55 -30.31 16.62
N GLU A 433 -28.08 -31.44 17.16
CA GLU A 433 -28.21 -31.77 18.60
C GLU A 433 -27.04 -31.25 19.44
N GLY A 434 -25.89 -30.95 18.80
CA GLY A 434 -24.66 -30.52 19.46
C GLY A 434 -24.51 -29.00 19.54
N SER A 435 -24.36 -28.47 20.76
CA SER A 435 -24.19 -27.03 21.03
C SER A 435 -22.93 -26.46 20.35
N ILE A 436 -21.80 -27.17 20.37
CA ILE A 436 -20.54 -26.74 19.72
C ILE A 436 -20.73 -26.54 18.21
N THR A 437 -21.45 -27.45 17.53
CA THR A 437 -21.71 -27.36 16.08
C THR A 437 -22.71 -26.24 15.77
N SER A 438 -23.75 -26.10 16.59
CA SER A 438 -24.72 -25.01 16.48
C SER A 438 -24.05 -23.64 16.63
N TYR A 439 -23.15 -23.50 17.60
CA TYR A 439 -22.35 -22.28 17.82
C TYR A 439 -21.41 -21.98 16.65
N LYS A 440 -20.66 -22.98 16.16
CA LYS A 440 -19.80 -22.84 14.97
C LYS A 440 -20.59 -22.40 13.73
N ILE A 441 -21.83 -22.85 13.57
CA ILE A 441 -22.71 -22.42 12.49
C ILE A 441 -23.22 -20.98 12.71
N ALA A 442 -23.55 -20.59 13.95
CA ALA A 442 -23.97 -19.22 14.28
C ALA A 442 -22.86 -18.20 13.98
N ASN A 443 -21.67 -18.37 14.54
CA ASN A 443 -20.52 -17.49 14.29
C ASN A 443 -20.14 -17.43 12.79
N LEU A 444 -20.30 -18.54 12.06
CA LEU A 444 -20.03 -18.60 10.62
C LEU A 444 -21.07 -17.83 9.80
N LEU A 445 -22.35 -17.91 10.16
CA LEU A 445 -23.42 -17.12 9.55
C LEU A 445 -23.25 -15.63 9.84
N GLU A 446 -22.94 -15.27 11.08
CA GLU A 446 -22.68 -13.88 11.49
C GLU A 446 -21.48 -13.27 10.76
N PHE A 447 -20.37 -13.99 10.67
CA PHE A 447 -19.19 -13.58 9.91
C PHE A 447 -19.51 -13.28 8.44
N TYR A 448 -20.26 -14.18 7.76
CA TYR A 448 -20.66 -13.96 6.37
C TYR A 448 -21.74 -12.89 6.23
N MET A 449 -22.68 -12.78 7.18
CA MET A 449 -23.68 -11.70 7.25
C MET A 449 -22.98 -10.33 7.26
N ILE A 450 -22.00 -10.13 8.14
CA ILE A 450 -21.25 -8.86 8.26
C ILE A 450 -20.54 -8.52 6.93
N ILE A 451 -19.89 -9.49 6.28
CA ILE A 451 -19.16 -9.26 5.02
C ILE A 451 -20.10 -9.00 3.83
N MET A 452 -21.22 -9.72 3.73
CA MET A 452 -22.19 -9.52 2.65
C MET A 452 -22.99 -8.21 2.84
N ARG A 453 -23.38 -7.88 4.08
CA ARG A 453 -24.01 -6.60 4.46
C ARG A 453 -23.13 -5.39 4.11
N ARG A 454 -21.81 -5.49 4.28
CA ARG A 454 -20.82 -4.49 3.82
C ARG A 454 -20.74 -4.32 2.29
N THR A 455 -21.29 -5.25 1.50
CA THR A 455 -21.18 -5.25 0.02
C THR A 455 -22.50 -4.90 -0.68
N VAL A 456 -23.63 -5.45 -0.23
CA VAL A 456 -24.96 -5.24 -0.84
C VAL A 456 -25.77 -4.15 -0.10
N GLY A 457 -25.51 -3.97 1.20
CA GLY A 457 -26.25 -3.06 2.08
C GLY A 457 -27.16 -3.79 3.08
N GLU A 458 -27.76 -3.04 3.99
CA GLU A 458 -28.49 -3.61 5.14
C GLU A 458 -29.90 -4.07 4.77
N GLU A 459 -30.58 -3.28 3.93
CA GLU A 459 -31.94 -3.55 3.45
C GLU A 459 -32.03 -4.71 2.45
N ALA A 460 -30.90 -5.26 1.99
CA ALA A 460 -30.89 -6.33 0.99
C ALA A 460 -31.62 -7.59 1.48
N ILE A 461 -32.32 -8.28 0.58
CA ILE A 461 -33.00 -9.57 0.80
C ILE A 461 -32.01 -10.61 1.32
N LEU A 462 -30.78 -10.64 0.78
CA LEU A 462 -29.71 -11.52 1.27
C LEU A 462 -29.29 -11.17 2.69
N SER A 463 -29.09 -9.89 3.00
CA SER A 463 -28.74 -9.44 4.36
C SER A 463 -29.82 -9.80 5.37
N ARG A 464 -31.09 -9.53 5.07
CA ARG A 464 -32.24 -9.92 5.91
C ARG A 464 -32.33 -11.44 6.08
N ALA A 465 -32.17 -12.22 5.02
CA ALA A 465 -32.18 -13.68 5.10
C ALA A 465 -31.05 -14.24 5.97
N LEU A 466 -29.86 -13.64 5.95
CA LEU A 466 -28.73 -14.04 6.80
C LEU A 466 -28.91 -13.64 8.26
N THR A 467 -29.49 -12.46 8.55
CA THR A 467 -29.87 -12.07 9.92
C THR A 467 -30.86 -13.09 10.51
N GLU A 468 -31.95 -13.39 9.80
CA GLU A 468 -32.93 -14.39 10.25
C GLU A 468 -32.31 -15.79 10.47
N LEU A 469 -31.39 -16.22 9.62
CA LEU A 469 -30.67 -17.49 9.79
C LEU A 469 -29.74 -17.48 11.01
N THR A 470 -29.11 -16.33 11.30
CA THR A 470 -28.22 -16.14 12.45
C THR A 470 -29.01 -16.16 13.76
N GLU A 471 -30.15 -15.46 13.81
CA GLU A 471 -31.10 -15.51 14.94
C GLU A 471 -31.58 -16.95 15.22
N ILE A 472 -31.94 -17.70 14.18
CA ILE A 472 -32.37 -19.10 14.30
C ILE A 472 -31.20 -19.99 14.78
N ALA A 473 -29.98 -19.76 14.29
CA ALA A 473 -28.78 -20.49 14.73
C ALA A 473 -28.48 -20.25 16.22
N TYR A 474 -28.49 -19.00 16.68
CA TYR A 474 -28.32 -18.68 18.09
C TYR A 474 -29.47 -19.22 18.96
N THR A 475 -30.71 -19.17 18.49
CA THR A 475 -31.86 -19.76 19.21
C THR A 475 -31.66 -21.26 19.45
N VAL A 476 -31.31 -22.03 18.41
CA VAL A 476 -31.05 -23.47 18.54
C VAL A 476 -29.80 -23.76 19.39
N PHE A 477 -28.77 -22.91 19.31
CA PHE A 477 -27.62 -22.99 20.21
C PHE A 477 -28.04 -22.84 21.69
N PHE A 478 -28.78 -21.80 22.06
CA PHE A 478 -29.21 -21.60 23.45
C PHE A 478 -30.20 -22.68 23.92
N ASP A 479 -31.08 -23.19 23.05
CA ASP A 479 -31.96 -24.33 23.37
C ASP A 479 -31.17 -25.61 23.67
N THR A 480 -30.15 -25.94 22.85
CA THR A 480 -29.27 -27.10 23.10
C THR A 480 -28.42 -26.91 24.37
N LEU A 481 -27.95 -25.69 24.63
CA LEU A 481 -27.22 -25.33 25.86
C LEU A 481 -28.09 -25.50 27.12
N ALA A 482 -29.32 -24.98 27.09
CA ALA A 482 -30.30 -25.13 28.16
C ALA A 482 -30.77 -26.59 28.31
N ALA A 483 -30.82 -27.39 27.24
CA ALA A 483 -31.05 -28.83 27.33
C ALA A 483 -29.89 -29.56 28.02
N HIS A 484 -28.64 -29.20 27.70
CA HIS A 484 -27.44 -29.75 28.34
C HIS A 484 -27.41 -29.44 29.84
N GLY A 485 -27.60 -28.17 30.24
CA GLY A 485 -27.68 -27.77 31.66
C GLY A 485 -28.79 -28.47 32.44
N ARG A 486 -29.98 -28.66 31.84
CA ARG A 486 -31.07 -29.45 32.43
C ARG A 486 -30.73 -30.94 32.57
N SER A 487 -29.90 -31.49 31.68
CA SER A 487 -29.46 -32.89 31.72
C SER A 487 -28.56 -33.16 32.94
N LEU A 488 -27.60 -32.26 33.22
CA LEU A 488 -26.70 -32.36 34.37
C LEU A 488 -27.45 -32.52 35.70
N LEU A 489 -28.52 -31.76 35.89
CA LEU A 489 -29.32 -31.75 37.12
C LEU A 489 -30.31 -32.92 37.25
N ARG A 490 -30.43 -33.80 36.24
CA ARG A 490 -31.47 -34.84 36.16
C ARG A 490 -31.15 -36.15 36.90
N PHE A 491 -29.89 -36.57 36.89
CA PHE A 491 -29.46 -37.89 37.40
C PHE A 491 -28.25 -37.76 38.34
N LEU A 492 -28.46 -37.04 39.44
CA LEU A 492 -27.44 -36.80 40.45
C LEU A 492 -27.22 -38.01 41.35
N HIS A 493 -25.96 -38.25 41.69
CA HIS A 493 -25.49 -39.27 42.62
C HIS A 493 -24.65 -38.58 43.72
N PRO A 494 -24.52 -39.16 44.93
CA PRO A 494 -23.60 -38.63 45.94
C PRO A 494 -22.16 -38.55 45.41
N ALA A 495 -21.38 -37.57 45.88
CA ALA A 495 -19.96 -37.48 45.58
C ALA A 495 -19.19 -38.76 45.98
N GLN A 496 -18.27 -39.21 45.11
CA GLN A 496 -17.44 -40.39 45.35
C GLN A 496 -16.44 -40.14 46.49
N ASP A 497 -15.98 -41.21 47.15
CA ASP A 497 -15.11 -41.13 48.33
C ASP A 497 -13.69 -40.59 48.02
N ASP A 498 -13.31 -40.48 46.75
CA ASP A 498 -12.07 -39.81 46.31
C ASP A 498 -12.21 -38.28 46.19
N LEU A 499 -13.43 -37.76 46.36
CA LEU A 499 -13.85 -36.36 46.32
C LEU A 499 -13.43 -35.59 45.05
N ALA A 500 -13.20 -36.29 43.93
CA ALA A 500 -12.78 -35.65 42.68
C ALA A 500 -13.95 -35.01 41.90
N ALA A 501 -13.59 -34.11 40.97
CA ALA A 501 -14.51 -33.50 40.02
C ALA A 501 -15.30 -34.57 39.23
N PRO A 502 -16.66 -34.59 39.29
CA PRO A 502 -17.50 -35.61 38.65
C PRO A 502 -17.27 -35.71 37.14
N ALA A 503 -17.44 -36.90 36.56
CA ALA A 503 -17.33 -37.10 35.11
C ALA A 503 -18.24 -36.12 34.33
N SER A 504 -19.51 -36.00 34.72
CA SER A 504 -20.47 -35.04 34.16
C SER A 504 -20.02 -33.58 34.23
N LEU A 505 -19.26 -33.19 35.26
CA LEU A 505 -18.67 -31.85 35.36
C LEU A 505 -17.54 -31.66 34.34
N ARG A 506 -16.68 -32.68 34.19
CA ARG A 506 -15.55 -32.67 33.26
C ARG A 506 -16.01 -32.64 31.80
N ASP A 507 -16.99 -33.46 31.46
CA ASP A 507 -17.55 -33.55 30.11
C ASP A 507 -18.21 -32.22 29.71
N ALA A 508 -19.00 -31.62 30.60
CA ALA A 508 -19.67 -30.33 30.35
C ALA A 508 -18.69 -29.14 30.34
N ALA A 509 -17.66 -29.15 31.18
CA ALA A 509 -16.61 -28.13 31.17
C ALA A 509 -15.75 -28.19 29.89
N GLN A 510 -15.51 -29.39 29.34
CA GLN A 510 -14.84 -29.55 28.05
C GLN A 510 -15.71 -28.99 26.90
N VAL A 511 -17.03 -29.22 26.93
CA VAL A 511 -17.97 -28.59 25.97
C VAL A 511 -17.91 -27.06 26.05
N LEU A 512 -17.90 -26.50 27.27
CA LEU A 512 -17.75 -25.05 27.48
C LEU A 512 -16.38 -24.55 26.96
N LYS A 513 -15.29 -25.29 27.19
CA LYS A 513 -13.97 -24.94 26.67
C LYS A 513 -13.95 -24.82 25.14
N GLU A 514 -14.56 -25.77 24.44
CA GLU A 514 -14.59 -25.75 22.97
C GLU A 514 -15.42 -24.59 22.41
N ILE A 515 -16.48 -24.18 23.12
CA ILE A 515 -17.25 -22.96 22.80
C ILE A 515 -16.38 -21.70 23.04
N MET A 516 -15.67 -21.62 24.18
CA MET A 516 -14.78 -20.49 24.49
C MET A 516 -13.62 -20.35 23.49
N VAL A 517 -12.99 -21.44 23.06
CA VAL A 517 -11.93 -21.41 22.02
C VAL A 517 -12.46 -20.91 20.68
N VAL A 518 -13.68 -21.29 20.29
CA VAL A 518 -14.30 -20.77 19.06
C VAL A 518 -14.59 -19.27 19.17
N TYR A 519 -15.08 -18.79 20.33
CA TYR A 519 -15.31 -17.37 20.57
C TYR A 519 -14.03 -16.54 20.57
N ASP A 520 -12.99 -17.00 21.28
CA ASP A 520 -11.66 -16.36 21.34
C ASP A 520 -11.04 -16.20 19.94
N SER A 521 -11.10 -17.26 19.12
CA SER A 521 -10.67 -17.21 17.71
C SER A 521 -11.53 -16.33 16.80
N SER A 522 -12.74 -15.95 17.25
CA SER A 522 -13.61 -14.99 16.56
C SER A 522 -13.21 -13.55 16.89
N LEU A 523 -12.96 -13.24 18.17
CA LEU A 523 -12.56 -11.90 18.64
C LEU A 523 -11.27 -11.40 17.97
N LEU A 524 -10.25 -12.27 17.87
CA LEU A 524 -8.98 -11.98 17.19
C LEU A 524 -9.14 -11.65 15.69
N ARG A 525 -10.30 -11.95 15.10
CA ARG A 525 -10.57 -11.73 13.67
C ARG A 525 -11.05 -10.31 13.38
N ASP A 526 -11.62 -9.62 14.36
CA ASP A 526 -12.12 -8.24 14.21
C ASP A 526 -10.98 -7.20 14.29
N GLU A 527 -10.00 -7.41 15.16
CA GLU A 527 -8.81 -6.54 15.28
C GLU A 527 -8.08 -6.38 13.93
N HIS A 528 -8.00 -7.46 13.15
CA HIS A 528 -7.38 -7.47 11.83
C HIS A 528 -8.26 -6.89 10.70
N GLN A 529 -9.55 -6.63 10.93
CA GLN A 529 -10.48 -6.12 9.89
C GLN A 529 -10.98 -4.67 10.11
N GLY A 530 -10.48 -3.99 11.13
CA GLY A 530 -10.34 -2.53 11.13
C GLY A 530 -11.63 -1.72 10.87
N GLY A 531 -12.73 -2.02 11.56
CA GLY A 531 -13.92 -1.17 11.48
C GLY A 531 -15.13 -1.67 12.27
N ALA A 532 -15.67 -0.78 13.10
CA ALA A 532 -16.79 -0.97 14.05
C ALA A 532 -16.51 -1.93 15.23
N ALA A 533 -16.61 -1.42 16.45
CA ALA A 533 -16.75 -2.25 17.64
C ALA A 533 -18.14 -2.88 17.66
N LEU A 534 -18.24 -4.18 17.97
CA LEU A 534 -19.51 -4.93 18.07
C LEU A 534 -20.26 -4.62 19.38
N ASN A 535 -20.49 -3.33 19.67
CA ASN A 535 -21.05 -2.84 20.93
C ASN A 535 -22.57 -3.05 21.12
N ASP A 536 -23.26 -3.68 20.15
CA ASP A 536 -24.70 -3.99 20.23
C ASP A 536 -25.07 -5.26 19.42
N GLY A 537 -24.08 -6.11 19.10
CA GLY A 537 -24.23 -7.28 18.24
C GLY A 537 -24.54 -8.56 19.01
N MET A 538 -25.82 -8.93 19.09
CA MET A 538 -26.31 -10.30 19.36
C MET A 538 -25.71 -11.04 20.59
N GLN A 539 -25.89 -10.46 21.78
CA GLN A 539 -25.72 -11.06 23.12
C GLN A 539 -24.28 -11.16 23.67
N ASN A 540 -24.11 -10.63 24.89
CA ASN A 540 -22.90 -10.78 25.70
C ASN A 540 -22.66 -12.27 26.05
N PHE A 541 -21.42 -12.75 25.86
CA PHE A 541 -21.00 -14.13 26.14
C PHE A 541 -21.19 -14.55 27.62
N ASP A 542 -21.34 -13.60 28.55
CA ASP A 542 -21.80 -13.85 29.92
C ASP A 542 -23.11 -14.67 29.99
N THR A 543 -24.00 -14.53 29.00
CA THR A 543 -25.24 -15.34 28.90
C THR A 543 -24.95 -16.83 28.67
N THR A 544 -24.00 -17.13 27.78
CA THR A 544 -23.47 -18.48 27.51
C THR A 544 -22.73 -19.04 28.73
N LEU A 545 -21.94 -18.20 29.41
CA LEU A 545 -21.25 -18.58 30.65
C LEU A 545 -22.25 -18.93 31.76
N ALA A 546 -23.27 -18.10 32.01
CA ALA A 546 -24.29 -18.37 33.02
C ALA A 546 -25.05 -19.68 32.72
N ALA A 547 -25.54 -19.84 31.47
CA ALA A 547 -26.31 -21.00 31.03
C ALA A 547 -25.59 -22.35 31.17
N MET A 548 -24.24 -22.36 31.19
CA MET A 548 -23.42 -23.56 31.44
C MET A 548 -22.91 -23.65 32.88
N VAL A 549 -22.38 -22.56 33.45
CA VAL A 549 -21.71 -22.57 34.76
C VAL A 549 -22.71 -22.67 35.91
N ASP A 550 -23.89 -22.03 35.85
CA ASP A 550 -24.86 -22.13 36.95
C ASP A 550 -25.38 -23.56 37.15
N PRO A 551 -25.78 -24.32 36.09
CA PRO A 551 -26.11 -25.74 36.23
C PRO A 551 -24.95 -26.61 36.72
N MET A 552 -23.69 -26.31 36.36
CA MET A 552 -22.52 -27.00 36.89
C MET A 552 -22.32 -26.76 38.40
N LEU A 553 -22.43 -25.50 38.85
CA LEU A 553 -22.30 -25.15 40.26
C LEU A 553 -23.43 -25.76 41.10
N GLU A 554 -24.66 -25.71 40.60
CA GLU A 554 -25.83 -26.30 41.26
C GLU A 554 -25.75 -27.83 41.30
N MET A 555 -25.22 -28.48 40.25
CA MET A 555 -24.89 -29.91 40.27
C MET A 555 -23.92 -30.23 41.40
N CYS A 556 -22.81 -29.49 41.52
CA CYS A 556 -21.82 -29.71 42.58
C CYS A 556 -22.42 -29.54 43.98
N ARG A 557 -23.17 -28.46 44.23
CA ARG A 557 -23.85 -28.21 45.51
C ARG A 557 -24.81 -29.36 45.90
N ARG A 558 -25.57 -29.88 44.94
CA ARG A 558 -26.48 -31.02 45.15
C ARG A 558 -25.74 -32.34 45.36
N MET A 559 -24.68 -32.62 44.60
CA MET A 559 -23.87 -33.84 44.78
C MET A 559 -23.14 -33.87 46.13
N ALA A 560 -22.78 -32.70 46.67
CA ALA A 560 -22.21 -32.57 48.01
C ALA A 560 -23.27 -32.86 49.11
N THR A 561 -24.44 -32.22 49.03
CA THR A 561 -25.52 -32.38 50.04
C THR A 561 -26.16 -33.78 50.06
N LEU A 562 -26.08 -34.53 48.96
CA LEU A 562 -26.52 -35.93 48.90
C LEU A 562 -25.62 -36.93 49.67
N ARG A 563 -24.46 -36.51 50.21
CA ARG A 563 -23.52 -37.41 50.90
C ARG A 563 -23.83 -37.48 52.40
N GLU A 564 -24.69 -38.41 52.81
CA GLU A 564 -25.12 -38.65 54.21
C GLU A 564 -23.99 -38.79 55.25
N LYS A 565 -22.76 -39.13 54.80
CA LYS A 565 -21.56 -39.31 55.63
C LYS A 565 -20.52 -38.20 55.46
N GLY A 566 -20.85 -37.09 54.79
CA GLY A 566 -19.97 -35.94 54.63
C GLY A 566 -20.06 -35.00 55.83
N GLY A 567 -18.92 -34.72 56.47
CA GLY A 567 -18.77 -33.56 57.32
C GLY A 567 -18.56 -32.29 56.48
N LYS A 568 -18.32 -31.17 57.18
CA LYS A 568 -17.86 -29.91 56.53
C LYS A 568 -16.56 -30.12 55.75
N TRP A 569 -15.67 -30.97 56.26
CA TRP A 569 -14.37 -31.31 55.67
C TRP A 569 -14.50 -31.87 54.26
N GLU A 570 -15.19 -33.00 54.08
CA GLU A 570 -15.34 -33.63 52.77
C GLU A 570 -16.17 -32.78 51.81
N THR A 571 -17.15 -32.05 52.33
CA THR A 571 -17.95 -31.08 51.58
C THR A 571 -17.07 -29.99 50.96
N ALA A 572 -16.21 -29.36 51.77
CA ALA A 572 -15.33 -28.30 51.29
C ALA A 572 -14.22 -28.82 50.36
N ILE A 573 -13.63 -30.00 50.62
CA ILE A 573 -12.67 -30.62 49.68
C ILE A 573 -13.31 -30.91 48.33
N PHE A 574 -14.51 -31.50 48.29
CA PHE A 574 -15.22 -31.78 47.04
C PHE A 574 -15.58 -30.49 46.28
N MET A 575 -16.08 -29.47 46.99
CA MET A 575 -16.40 -28.18 46.36
C MET A 575 -15.15 -27.50 45.79
N ILE A 576 -14.03 -27.43 46.53
CA ILE A 576 -12.76 -26.87 46.02
C ILE A 576 -12.29 -27.66 44.79
N ASN A 577 -12.28 -29.00 44.85
CA ASN A 577 -11.90 -29.85 43.72
C ASN A 577 -12.75 -29.58 42.46
N CYS A 578 -14.04 -29.27 42.61
CA CYS A 578 -14.92 -28.92 41.50
C CYS A 578 -14.73 -27.47 41.02
N LEU A 579 -14.64 -26.49 41.93
CA LEU A 579 -14.52 -25.07 41.63
C LEU A 579 -13.16 -24.77 40.97
N THR A 580 -12.06 -25.25 41.55
CA THR A 580 -10.71 -25.13 40.98
C THR A 580 -10.59 -25.83 39.64
N TYR A 581 -11.33 -26.93 39.43
CA TYR A 581 -11.39 -27.58 38.11
C TYR A 581 -12.05 -26.66 37.07
N LEU A 582 -13.22 -26.07 37.36
CA LEU A 582 -13.88 -25.09 36.48
C LEU A 582 -13.01 -23.84 36.22
N GLN A 583 -12.43 -23.28 37.28
CA GLN A 583 -11.57 -22.10 37.23
C GLN A 583 -10.39 -22.28 36.25
N GLY A 584 -9.79 -23.46 36.20
CA GLY A 584 -8.70 -23.79 35.28
C GLY A 584 -9.07 -23.75 33.79
N PHE A 585 -10.35 -23.71 33.43
CA PHE A 585 -10.81 -23.44 32.05
C PHE A 585 -11.13 -21.96 31.82
N LEU A 586 -11.56 -21.23 32.85
CA LEU A 586 -11.91 -19.82 32.72
C LEU A 586 -10.68 -18.91 32.71
N GLN A 587 -9.65 -19.19 33.51
CA GLN A 587 -8.44 -18.34 33.63
C GLN A 587 -7.61 -18.20 32.34
N GLY A 588 -7.89 -18.98 31.30
CA GLY A 588 -7.19 -18.90 30.01
C GLY A 588 -7.72 -17.85 29.03
N PHE A 589 -8.80 -17.14 29.37
CA PHE A 589 -9.50 -16.22 28.46
C PHE A 589 -9.67 -14.82 29.09
N SER A 590 -9.72 -13.78 28.27
CA SER A 590 -9.85 -12.38 28.73
C SER A 590 -11.30 -11.99 29.09
N PHE A 591 -12.28 -12.57 28.39
CA PHE A 591 -13.70 -12.26 28.54
C PHE A 591 -14.39 -12.98 29.73
N THR A 592 -13.68 -13.86 30.44
CA THR A 592 -14.22 -14.68 31.55
C THR A 592 -13.91 -14.12 32.95
N VAL A 593 -13.13 -13.02 33.04
CA VAL A 593 -12.53 -12.52 34.29
C VAL A 593 -13.55 -12.31 35.41
N THR A 594 -14.71 -11.72 35.12
CA THR A 594 -15.81 -11.52 36.09
C THR A 594 -16.24 -12.84 36.72
N ARG A 595 -16.52 -13.85 35.87
CA ARG A 595 -17.00 -15.16 36.31
C ARG A 595 -15.90 -16.00 36.96
N ALA A 596 -14.63 -15.80 36.58
CA ALA A 596 -13.50 -16.40 37.29
C ALA A 596 -13.38 -15.85 38.72
N SER A 597 -13.53 -14.53 38.91
CA SER A 597 -13.49 -13.90 40.24
C SER A 597 -14.61 -14.37 41.18
N GLU A 598 -15.80 -14.66 40.64
CA GLU A 598 -16.89 -15.29 41.41
C GLU A 598 -16.53 -16.72 41.87
N LEU A 599 -15.78 -17.49 41.06
CA LEU A 599 -15.28 -18.80 41.49
C LEU A 599 -14.16 -18.68 42.54
N ASP A 600 -13.26 -17.70 42.42
CA ASP A 600 -12.23 -17.43 43.44
C ASP A 600 -12.85 -17.15 44.82
N GLN A 601 -13.90 -16.31 44.88
CA GLN A 601 -14.62 -16.04 46.13
C GLN A 601 -15.23 -17.30 46.76
N LEU A 602 -15.88 -18.16 45.96
CA LEU A 602 -16.44 -19.44 46.43
C LEU A 602 -15.34 -20.45 46.83
N ILE A 603 -14.18 -20.40 46.18
CA ILE A 603 -13.01 -21.22 46.57
C ILE A 603 -12.51 -20.75 47.94
N ASP A 604 -12.34 -19.45 48.16
CA ASP A 604 -11.85 -18.88 49.41
C ASP A 604 -12.80 -19.11 50.58
N GLU A 605 -14.12 -19.03 50.39
CA GLU A 605 -15.13 -19.44 51.39
C GLU A 605 -14.88 -20.88 51.87
N HIS A 606 -14.69 -21.82 50.93
CA HIS A 606 -14.41 -23.21 51.28
C HIS A 606 -12.99 -23.44 51.81
N GLN A 607 -11.98 -22.68 51.38
CA GLN A 607 -10.62 -22.74 51.93
C GLN A 607 -10.63 -22.37 53.43
N ASN A 608 -11.34 -21.30 53.81
CA ASN A 608 -11.44 -20.87 55.20
C ASN A 608 -12.07 -21.95 56.09
N ILE A 609 -13.12 -22.64 55.61
CA ILE A 609 -13.71 -23.79 56.31
C ILE A 609 -12.69 -24.91 56.53
N LEU A 610 -11.84 -25.21 55.55
CA LEU A 610 -10.76 -26.20 55.72
C LEU A 610 -9.64 -25.71 56.64
N ILE A 611 -9.30 -24.42 56.63
CA ILE A 611 -8.32 -23.86 57.57
C ILE A 611 -8.80 -23.99 59.01
N ASP A 612 -10.08 -23.69 59.31
CA ASP A 612 -10.62 -23.84 60.66
C ASP A 612 -10.67 -25.30 61.13
N GLU A 613 -11.18 -26.23 60.30
CA GLU A 613 -11.27 -27.66 60.65
C GLU A 613 -9.89 -28.35 60.70
N HIS A 614 -8.91 -27.88 59.91
CA HIS A 614 -7.52 -28.39 59.94
C HIS A 614 -6.75 -27.82 61.13
N PHE A 615 -6.89 -26.52 61.41
CA PHE A 615 -6.36 -25.88 62.61
C PHE A 615 -6.89 -26.56 63.87
N GLU A 616 -8.20 -26.77 64.01
CA GLU A 616 -8.75 -27.46 65.18
C GLU A 616 -8.23 -28.90 65.27
N GLY A 617 -8.09 -29.60 64.13
CA GLY A 617 -7.43 -30.90 64.07
C GLY A 617 -6.03 -30.89 64.67
N MET A 618 -5.13 -30.10 64.11
CA MET A 618 -3.74 -29.99 64.55
C MET A 618 -3.59 -29.39 65.96
N LEU A 619 -4.51 -28.52 66.39
CA LEU A 619 -4.56 -28.00 67.76
C LEU A 619 -4.84 -29.12 68.80
N GLY A 620 -5.58 -30.15 68.39
CA GLY A 620 -5.73 -31.39 69.16
C GLY A 620 -4.48 -32.27 69.13
N GLU A 621 -3.95 -32.55 67.94
CA GLU A 621 -2.78 -33.41 67.73
C GLU A 621 -1.50 -32.86 68.40
N SER A 622 -1.37 -31.53 68.50
CA SER A 622 -0.29 -30.82 69.20
C SER A 622 -0.42 -30.81 70.72
N GLY A 623 -1.57 -31.20 71.28
CA GLY A 623 -1.86 -31.16 72.72
C GLY A 623 -2.19 -29.77 73.28
N LEU A 624 -2.13 -28.70 72.46
CA LEU A 624 -2.31 -27.32 72.91
C LEU A 624 -3.78 -26.91 73.12
N ARG A 625 -4.76 -27.68 72.60
CA ARG A 625 -6.19 -27.33 72.61
C ARG A 625 -6.73 -26.92 73.98
N GLU A 626 -6.43 -27.67 75.04
CA GLU A 626 -7.08 -27.43 76.33
C GLU A 626 -6.51 -26.20 77.04
N ILE A 627 -5.19 -26.03 77.10
CA ILE A 627 -4.58 -24.80 77.65
C ILE A 627 -4.96 -23.55 76.83
N TYR A 628 -5.15 -23.67 75.52
CA TYR A 628 -5.66 -22.56 74.69
C TYR A 628 -7.08 -22.14 75.10
N LYS A 629 -7.99 -23.10 75.36
CA LYS A 629 -9.31 -22.79 75.91
C LYS A 629 -9.22 -22.11 77.27
N GLN A 630 -8.44 -22.66 78.21
CA GLN A 630 -8.30 -22.08 79.56
C GLN A 630 -7.75 -20.64 79.51
N ILE A 631 -6.79 -20.36 78.62
CA ILE A 631 -6.26 -19.01 78.36
C ILE A 631 -7.33 -18.05 77.84
N ASN A 632 -8.29 -18.51 77.05
CA ASN A 632 -9.35 -17.69 76.45
C ASN A 632 -10.64 -17.60 77.27
N SER A 633 -10.86 -18.49 78.26
CA SER A 633 -12.11 -18.61 79.01
C SER A 633 -12.00 -18.32 80.51
N LYS A 634 -10.78 -18.09 81.04
CA LYS A 634 -10.57 -17.73 82.45
C LYS A 634 -11.12 -16.35 82.81
N ASP A 635 -11.38 -16.18 84.10
CA ASP A 635 -11.49 -14.85 84.73
C ASP A 635 -10.12 -14.13 84.68
N PRO A 636 -10.06 -12.83 84.34
CA PRO A 636 -8.80 -12.06 84.34
C PRO A 636 -8.01 -12.10 85.66
N GLU A 637 -8.68 -12.24 86.80
CA GLU A 637 -8.04 -12.24 88.13
C GLU A 637 -7.54 -13.64 88.57
N GLU A 638 -7.93 -14.72 87.89
CA GLU A 638 -7.51 -16.08 88.26
C GLU A 638 -6.15 -16.48 87.64
N PRO A 639 -5.15 -16.87 88.45
CA PRO A 639 -3.83 -17.28 87.94
C PRO A 639 -3.91 -18.61 87.18
N LEU A 640 -3.43 -18.62 85.93
CA LEU A 640 -3.47 -19.81 85.05
C LEU A 640 -2.86 -21.08 85.69
N SER A 641 -1.83 -20.95 86.54
CA SER A 641 -1.18 -22.09 87.21
C SER A 641 -2.07 -22.86 88.21
N ARG A 642 -3.25 -22.33 88.55
CA ARG A 642 -4.21 -22.92 89.50
C ARG A 642 -5.39 -23.62 88.81
N LEU A 643 -5.58 -23.40 87.51
CA LEU A 643 -6.65 -24.01 86.75
C LEU A 643 -6.31 -25.47 86.39
N PRO A 644 -7.28 -26.40 86.42
CA PRO A 644 -7.07 -27.76 85.93
C PRO A 644 -6.77 -27.75 84.43
N GLY A 645 -5.83 -28.58 83.99
CA GLY A 645 -5.32 -28.58 82.61
C GLY A 645 -4.25 -27.52 82.32
N ALA A 646 -3.86 -26.69 83.30
CA ALA A 646 -2.85 -25.64 83.14
C ALA A 646 -1.83 -25.53 84.30
N SER A 647 -1.82 -26.48 85.24
CA SER A 647 -0.81 -26.55 86.29
C SER A 647 0.60 -26.84 85.74
N GLY A 648 1.64 -26.60 86.55
CA GLY A 648 3.04 -26.79 86.10
C GLY A 648 3.37 -28.20 85.61
N GLN A 649 2.75 -29.24 86.16
CA GLN A 649 2.96 -30.63 85.73
C GLN A 649 2.23 -30.92 84.40
N GLU A 650 0.99 -30.46 84.26
CA GLU A 650 0.19 -30.60 83.04
C GLU A 650 0.84 -29.84 81.88
N LEU A 651 1.34 -28.62 82.13
CA LEU A 651 2.11 -27.83 81.17
C LEU A 651 3.35 -28.59 80.66
N THR A 652 4.08 -29.29 81.52
CA THR A 652 5.24 -30.12 81.09
C THR A 652 4.81 -31.31 80.23
N ALA A 653 3.63 -31.90 80.49
CA ALA A 653 3.07 -32.94 79.63
C ALA A 653 2.63 -32.38 78.26
N ILE A 654 1.96 -31.22 78.23
CA ILE A 654 1.55 -30.50 77.01
C ILE A 654 2.77 -30.14 76.15
N LEU A 655 3.82 -29.56 76.75
CA LEU A 655 5.06 -29.25 76.05
C LEU A 655 5.78 -30.50 75.51
N THR A 656 5.65 -31.65 76.19
CA THR A 656 6.18 -32.94 75.69
C THR A 656 5.35 -33.48 74.52
N SER A 657 4.03 -33.29 74.54
CA SER A 657 3.15 -33.60 73.40
C SER A 657 3.48 -32.71 72.19
N PHE A 658 3.76 -31.42 72.42
CA PHE A 658 4.09 -30.47 71.36
C PHE A 658 5.46 -30.77 70.72
N ASP A 659 6.48 -31.09 71.51
CA ASP A 659 7.79 -31.55 71.03
C ASP A 659 7.67 -32.84 70.17
N THR A 660 6.75 -33.72 70.54
CA THR A 660 6.43 -34.95 69.79
C THR A 660 5.72 -34.63 68.47
N PHE A 661 4.70 -33.77 68.48
CA PHE A 661 4.01 -33.29 67.27
C PHE A 661 4.97 -32.63 66.28
N LEU A 662 5.81 -31.69 66.76
CA LEU A 662 6.86 -31.03 65.98
C LEU A 662 7.94 -31.98 65.44
N SER A 663 8.04 -33.22 65.95
CA SER A 663 8.97 -34.24 65.45
C SER A 663 8.40 -35.14 64.36
N VAL A 664 7.07 -35.12 64.15
CA VAL A 664 6.35 -35.96 63.19
C VAL A 664 5.72 -35.13 62.06
N LEU A 665 5.62 -33.81 62.26
CA LEU A 665 5.11 -32.85 61.29
C LEU A 665 6.00 -32.70 60.05
N ASP A 666 5.40 -32.83 58.86
CA ASP A 666 5.91 -32.24 57.62
C ASP A 666 5.40 -30.79 57.52
N PRO A 667 6.26 -29.75 57.48
CA PRO A 667 5.81 -28.37 57.35
C PRO A 667 5.18 -28.01 55.98
N ILE A 668 5.36 -28.84 54.96
CA ILE A 668 5.02 -28.54 53.56
C ILE A 668 3.68 -29.18 53.13
N SER A 669 3.35 -30.36 53.67
CA SER A 669 2.13 -31.09 53.31
C SER A 669 1.53 -31.88 54.48
N SER A 670 0.20 -32.05 54.47
CA SER A 670 -0.50 -32.90 55.43
C SER A 670 -1.22 -34.04 54.69
N PRO A 671 -1.12 -35.31 55.15
CA PRO A 671 -1.81 -36.43 54.52
C PRO A 671 -3.35 -36.28 54.60
N ARG A 672 -3.87 -35.50 55.56
CA ARG A 672 -5.30 -35.17 55.66
C ARG A 672 -5.81 -34.37 54.44
N LEU A 673 -4.94 -33.61 53.79
CA LEU A 673 -5.26 -32.75 52.63
C LEU A 673 -4.96 -33.45 51.29
N ALA A 674 -4.52 -34.71 51.29
CA ALA A 674 -4.16 -35.45 50.06
C ALA A 674 -5.34 -35.74 49.10
N LEU A 675 -6.58 -35.50 49.53
CA LEU A 675 -7.77 -35.56 48.68
C LEU A 675 -8.03 -34.26 47.90
N LEU A 676 -7.37 -33.14 48.22
CA LEU A 676 -7.30 -31.99 47.33
C LEU A 676 -6.45 -32.38 46.11
N ARG A 677 -7.08 -32.44 44.94
CA ARG A 677 -6.47 -33.00 43.72
C ARG A 677 -5.48 -32.01 43.08
N ALA A 678 -4.55 -32.56 42.30
CA ALA A 678 -3.34 -31.88 41.84
C ALA A 678 -3.53 -30.70 40.86
N SER A 679 -4.76 -30.23 40.61
CA SER A 679 -5.04 -29.04 39.79
C SER A 679 -4.48 -27.75 40.42
N ASN A 680 -4.50 -27.65 41.76
CA ASN A 680 -3.86 -26.53 42.47
C ASN A 680 -3.26 -27.01 43.81
N PRO A 681 -2.07 -27.63 43.80
CA PRO A 681 -1.42 -28.11 45.02
C PRO A 681 -1.02 -26.98 45.98
N ARG A 682 -1.05 -25.71 45.54
CA ARG A 682 -0.82 -24.56 46.41
C ARG A 682 -1.90 -24.45 47.46
N VAL A 683 -3.18 -24.69 47.12
CA VAL A 683 -4.30 -24.60 48.07
C VAL A 683 -4.10 -25.55 49.25
N ALA A 684 -3.68 -26.79 49.01
CA ALA A 684 -3.36 -27.75 50.08
C ALA A 684 -2.20 -27.26 50.98
N THR A 685 -1.13 -26.73 50.40
CA THR A 685 0.00 -26.17 51.16
C THR A 685 -0.38 -24.86 51.88
N GLN A 686 -1.17 -23.98 51.29
CA GLN A 686 -1.66 -22.72 51.88
C GLN A 686 -2.58 -22.99 53.07
N ILE A 687 -3.55 -23.90 52.92
CA ILE A 687 -4.41 -24.34 54.04
C ILE A 687 -3.56 -24.91 55.17
N HIS A 688 -2.55 -25.72 54.84
CA HIS A 688 -1.66 -26.30 55.85
C HIS A 688 -0.81 -25.25 56.56
N GLN A 689 -0.15 -24.36 55.82
CA GLN A 689 0.70 -23.30 56.34
C GLN A 689 -0.09 -22.31 57.20
N ALA A 690 -1.22 -21.78 56.73
CA ALA A 690 -2.06 -20.89 57.52
C ALA A 690 -2.58 -21.55 58.81
N SER A 691 -2.84 -22.85 58.77
CA SER A 691 -3.22 -23.62 59.97
C SER A 691 -2.03 -23.85 60.92
N LEU A 692 -0.82 -24.07 60.40
CA LEU A 692 0.41 -24.20 61.20
C LEU A 692 0.84 -22.88 61.82
N GLU A 693 0.71 -21.77 61.09
CA GLU A 693 0.92 -20.41 61.59
C GLU A 693 0.00 -20.15 62.79
N ARG A 694 -1.29 -20.45 62.66
CA ARG A 694 -2.26 -20.36 63.77
C ARG A 694 -1.86 -21.23 64.97
N VAL A 695 -1.44 -22.49 64.77
CA VAL A 695 -0.94 -23.35 65.87
C VAL A 695 0.33 -22.76 66.51
N GLY A 696 1.23 -22.17 65.71
CA GLY A 696 2.40 -21.45 66.19
C GLY A 696 2.03 -20.24 67.05
N SER A 697 1.10 -19.40 66.60
CA SER A 697 0.57 -18.27 67.37
C SER A 697 -0.08 -18.71 68.69
N VAL A 698 -0.78 -19.84 68.72
CA VAL A 698 -1.33 -20.42 69.96
C VAL A 698 -0.21 -20.79 70.93
N TYR A 699 0.85 -21.47 70.47
CA TYR A 699 2.00 -21.77 71.30
C TYR A 699 2.69 -20.50 71.84
N LEU A 700 2.85 -19.45 71.01
CA LEU A 700 3.41 -18.18 71.45
C LEU A 700 2.55 -17.50 72.53
N LYS A 701 1.21 -17.56 72.41
CA LYS A 701 0.29 -17.07 73.45
C LYS A 701 0.40 -17.86 74.76
N VAL A 702 0.63 -19.18 74.69
CA VAL A 702 0.94 -20.01 75.88
C VAL A 702 2.27 -19.57 76.51
N VAL A 703 3.31 -19.34 75.71
CA VAL A 703 4.62 -18.84 76.17
C VAL A 703 4.51 -17.47 76.86
N GLU A 704 3.70 -16.56 76.31
CA GLU A 704 3.44 -15.24 76.89
C GLU A 704 2.71 -15.34 78.24
N GLU A 705 1.58 -16.05 78.31
CA GLU A 705 0.83 -16.19 79.56
C GLU A 705 1.63 -16.96 80.62
N VAL A 706 2.45 -17.95 80.27
CA VAL A 706 3.33 -18.64 81.23
C VAL A 706 4.43 -17.71 81.77
N ARG A 707 4.91 -16.75 80.97
CA ARG A 707 5.86 -15.72 81.41
C ARG A 707 5.21 -14.59 82.22
N ALA A 708 3.91 -14.35 82.06
CA ALA A 708 3.22 -13.24 82.71
C ALA A 708 3.09 -13.44 84.24
N PRO A 709 3.62 -12.54 85.10
CA PRO A 709 3.66 -12.73 86.56
C PRO A 709 2.29 -12.95 87.22
N LYS A 710 1.22 -12.40 86.62
CA LYS A 710 -0.19 -12.60 87.03
C LYS A 710 -0.56 -14.08 87.20
N ASN A 711 0.02 -14.96 86.38
CA ASN A 711 -0.32 -16.37 86.31
C ASN A 711 0.44 -17.28 87.29
N LYS A 712 1.40 -16.74 88.05
CA LYS A 712 2.01 -17.39 89.24
C LYS A 712 2.55 -18.81 88.98
N TYR A 713 3.35 -18.98 87.93
CA TYR A 713 4.21 -20.16 87.76
C TYR A 713 5.53 -19.99 88.54
N GLU A 714 6.00 -21.05 89.20
CA GLU A 714 7.15 -20.98 90.12
C GLU A 714 8.51 -20.80 89.40
N ALA A 715 8.68 -21.39 88.22
CA ALA A 715 9.92 -21.36 87.45
C ALA A 715 9.67 -21.32 85.92
N PRO A 716 9.00 -20.28 85.38
CA PRO A 716 8.49 -20.28 84.00
C PRO A 716 9.58 -20.44 82.93
N GLN A 717 10.77 -19.87 83.12
CA GLN A 717 11.88 -20.07 82.17
C GLN A 717 12.39 -21.52 82.15
N SER A 718 12.41 -22.22 83.30
CA SER A 718 12.82 -23.63 83.37
C SER A 718 11.75 -24.60 82.88
N LEU A 719 10.47 -24.23 83.02
CA LEU A 719 9.35 -24.98 82.46
C LEU A 719 9.37 -24.90 80.93
N LEU A 720 9.43 -23.68 80.38
CA LEU A 720 9.44 -23.45 78.94
C LEU A 720 10.73 -23.96 78.26
N GLY A 721 11.88 -23.92 78.96
CA GLY A 721 13.15 -24.44 78.46
C GLY A 721 13.28 -25.98 78.49
N SER A 722 12.28 -26.73 78.97
CA SER A 722 12.38 -28.18 79.17
C SER A 722 12.20 -29.04 77.91
N ARG A 723 11.61 -28.48 76.85
CA ARG A 723 11.23 -29.15 75.59
C ARG A 723 11.39 -28.20 74.41
N ARG A 724 11.54 -28.71 73.18
CA ARG A 724 11.51 -27.85 71.98
C ARG A 724 10.10 -27.24 71.82
N PRO A 725 9.97 -25.97 71.36
CA PRO A 725 11.02 -25.04 70.93
C PRO A 725 11.54 -24.11 72.06
N PHE A 726 11.68 -24.59 73.29
CA PHE A 726 12.37 -23.94 74.41
C PHE A 726 11.81 -22.57 74.84
N GLY A 727 10.52 -22.32 74.60
CA GLY A 727 9.92 -20.99 74.77
C GLY A 727 10.48 -19.91 73.82
N GLN A 728 11.14 -20.28 72.73
CA GLN A 728 11.75 -19.37 71.76
C GLN A 728 10.98 -19.37 70.43
N GLU A 729 10.55 -18.18 70.02
CA GLU A 729 9.87 -17.96 68.75
C GLU A 729 10.77 -18.25 67.54
N SER A 730 12.04 -17.85 67.62
CA SER A 730 13.06 -18.13 66.60
C SER A 730 13.19 -19.64 66.30
N VAL A 731 13.11 -20.47 67.35
CA VAL A 731 13.20 -21.94 67.28
C VAL A 731 11.90 -22.57 66.83
N LEU A 732 10.74 -22.04 67.24
CA LEU A 732 9.43 -22.46 66.73
C LEU A 732 9.39 -22.33 65.21
N TRP A 733 9.66 -21.13 64.70
CA TRP A 733 9.69 -20.89 63.26
C TRP A 733 10.89 -21.55 62.56
N GLN A 734 11.95 -21.96 63.27
CA GLN A 734 13.00 -22.82 62.69
C GLN A 734 12.47 -24.21 62.33
N VAL A 735 11.67 -24.82 63.21
CA VAL A 735 11.07 -26.14 62.95
C VAL A 735 9.95 -26.06 61.91
N LEU A 736 9.28 -24.90 61.77
CA LEU A 736 8.10 -24.74 60.91
C LEU A 736 8.34 -24.20 59.47
N ASP A 737 9.52 -23.67 59.08
CA ASP A 737 9.70 -23.11 57.70
C ASP A 737 11.10 -23.21 57.04
N LYS A 738 12.17 -23.64 57.73
CA LYS A 738 13.52 -23.15 57.35
C LYS A 738 14.29 -23.95 56.31
N LEU A 739 14.04 -23.58 55.06
CA LEU A 739 14.96 -23.73 53.92
C LEU A 739 16.07 -22.65 53.94
N THR A 740 17.27 -23.01 53.50
CA THR A 740 18.42 -22.12 53.38
C THR A 740 19.06 -22.20 51.99
N LEU A 741 19.73 -21.13 51.58
CA LEU A 741 20.41 -21.00 50.30
C LEU A 741 21.93 -21.05 50.51
N ARG A 742 22.63 -21.91 49.77
CA ARG A 742 24.09 -22.08 49.87
C ARG A 742 24.73 -22.29 48.49
N PRO A 743 26.03 -21.97 48.31
CA PRO A 743 26.79 -22.46 47.16
C PRO A 743 26.79 -23.99 47.13
N ALA A 744 26.71 -24.57 45.95
CA ALA A 744 26.70 -26.01 45.75
C ALA A 744 28.05 -26.65 46.10
N THR A 745 28.04 -27.79 46.78
CA THR A 745 29.19 -28.70 46.82
C THR A 745 29.45 -29.30 45.43
N LYS A 746 30.64 -29.85 45.18
CA LYS A 746 30.98 -30.46 43.87
C LYS A 746 29.98 -31.54 43.43
N SER A 747 29.51 -32.36 44.37
CA SER A 747 28.49 -33.39 44.10
C SER A 747 27.10 -32.79 43.83
N GLN A 748 26.69 -31.75 44.57
CA GLN A 748 25.45 -31.02 44.29
C GLN A 748 25.50 -30.30 42.93
N ALA A 749 26.66 -29.80 42.48
CA ALA A 749 26.83 -29.17 41.18
C ALA A 749 26.70 -30.18 40.02
N VAL A 750 27.36 -31.34 40.12
CA VAL A 750 27.21 -32.44 39.13
C VAL A 750 25.76 -32.97 39.10
N GLU A 751 25.11 -33.09 40.25
CA GLU A 751 23.69 -33.45 40.35
C GLU A 751 22.79 -32.35 39.76
N ALA A 752 23.14 -31.07 39.88
CA ALA A 752 22.39 -29.96 39.27
C ALA A 752 22.48 -29.99 37.74
N GLY A 753 23.68 -30.18 37.18
CA GLY A 753 23.88 -30.40 35.73
C GLY A 753 23.14 -31.65 35.23
N THR A 754 23.21 -32.74 35.99
CA THR A 754 22.49 -33.99 35.67
C THR A 754 20.98 -33.81 35.65
N ARG A 755 20.45 -32.95 36.51
CA ARG A 755 19.02 -32.58 36.56
C ARG A 755 18.61 -31.64 35.44
N SER A 756 19.44 -30.65 35.10
CA SER A 756 19.11 -29.61 34.12
C SER A 756 19.29 -30.08 32.67
N ALA A 757 20.15 -31.07 32.42
CA ALA A 757 20.34 -31.73 31.14
C ALA A 757 19.03 -32.17 30.46
N VAL A 758 17.98 -32.51 31.23
CA VAL A 758 16.67 -32.93 30.69
C VAL A 758 15.93 -31.83 29.90
N GLU A 759 16.23 -30.55 30.15
CA GLU A 759 15.68 -29.42 29.40
C GLU A 759 16.74 -28.79 28.47
N TRP A 760 18.03 -28.79 28.87
CA TRP A 760 19.08 -27.97 28.24
C TRP A 760 20.22 -28.72 27.55
N ALA A 761 20.24 -30.06 27.56
CA ALA A 761 21.25 -30.81 26.79
C ALA A 761 21.04 -30.73 25.26
N LYS A 762 19.81 -30.39 24.82
CA LYS A 762 19.40 -30.32 23.41
C LYS A 762 19.73 -31.61 22.61
N TRP A 763 20.91 -31.67 21.99
CA TRP A 763 21.44 -32.77 21.17
C TRP A 763 22.61 -33.53 21.80
N LEU A 764 23.12 -33.07 22.94
CA LEU A 764 24.25 -33.67 23.65
C LEU A 764 23.79 -34.88 24.48
N THR A 765 24.66 -35.89 24.58
CA THR A 765 24.51 -36.90 25.63
C THR A 765 24.80 -36.29 27.00
N LEU A 766 24.31 -36.90 28.08
CA LEU A 766 24.57 -36.43 29.45
C LEU A 766 26.07 -36.29 29.75
N GLU A 767 26.92 -37.18 29.22
CA GLU A 767 28.37 -37.10 29.41
C GLU A 767 28.97 -35.89 28.68
N GLN A 768 28.56 -35.62 27.44
CA GLN A 768 28.99 -34.42 26.70
C GLN A 768 28.50 -33.14 27.38
N TYR A 769 27.25 -33.10 27.84
CA TYR A 769 26.68 -31.95 28.53
C TYR A 769 27.47 -31.60 29.80
N LEU A 770 27.70 -32.59 30.68
CA LEU A 770 28.48 -32.39 31.91
C LEU A 770 29.93 -32.02 31.62
N ARG A 771 30.54 -32.59 30.57
CA ARG A 771 31.91 -32.25 30.14
C ARG A 771 32.00 -30.81 29.62
N ARG A 772 31.06 -30.38 28.79
CA ARG A 772 30.97 -29.00 28.29
C ARG A 772 30.81 -28.00 29.42
N ASP A 773 30.02 -28.34 30.45
CA ASP A 773 29.85 -27.49 31.64
C ASP A 773 31.13 -27.44 32.51
N GLU A 774 31.87 -28.55 32.63
CA GLU A 774 33.21 -28.61 33.27
C GLU A 774 34.27 -27.82 32.48
N GLU A 775 34.26 -27.90 31.14
CA GLU A 775 35.12 -27.11 30.26
C GLU A 775 34.77 -25.61 30.33
N ALA A 776 33.48 -25.25 30.35
CA ALA A 776 33.02 -23.87 30.52
C ALA A 776 33.50 -23.26 31.86
N LEU A 777 33.45 -24.03 32.96
CA LEU A 777 33.98 -23.63 34.27
C LEU A 777 35.47 -23.26 34.28
N SER A 778 36.26 -23.77 33.32
CA SER A 778 37.68 -23.44 33.18
C SER A 778 37.93 -22.10 32.45
N GLN A 779 36.97 -21.62 31.66
CA GLN A 779 37.11 -20.44 30.80
C GLN A 779 36.99 -19.11 31.57
N ASP A 780 37.55 -18.04 30.99
CA ASP A 780 37.62 -16.71 31.61
C ASP A 780 36.29 -16.03 31.95
N HIS A 781 35.16 -16.56 31.45
CA HIS A 781 33.82 -16.08 31.80
C HIS A 781 33.29 -16.69 33.12
N ALA A 782 33.85 -17.82 33.58
CA ALA A 782 33.36 -18.60 34.72
C ALA A 782 34.43 -18.88 35.81
N ASN A 783 35.72 -18.94 35.45
CA ASN A 783 36.83 -19.22 36.37
C ASN A 783 37.02 -18.14 37.47
N ASP A 784 37.95 -18.35 38.40
CA ASP A 784 38.23 -17.46 39.56
C ASP A 784 36.99 -17.09 40.42
N GLY A 785 36.03 -18.02 40.49
CA GLY A 785 34.75 -17.80 41.19
C GLY A 785 33.88 -16.72 40.54
N LYS A 786 34.00 -16.52 39.23
CA LYS A 786 33.05 -15.69 38.45
C LYS A 786 31.71 -16.40 38.36
N LEU A 787 31.70 -17.70 38.05
CA LEU A 787 30.52 -18.54 38.17
C LEU A 787 30.38 -19.08 39.61
N THR A 788 29.15 -19.13 40.12
CA THR A 788 28.79 -19.83 41.34
C THR A 788 27.42 -20.47 41.17
N SER A 789 27.36 -21.79 41.30
CA SER A 789 26.10 -22.55 41.33
C SER A 789 25.58 -22.61 42.78
N TRP A 790 24.29 -22.40 42.96
CA TRP A 790 23.60 -22.33 44.25
C TRP A 790 22.54 -23.43 44.36
N VAL A 791 22.24 -23.85 45.59
CA VAL A 791 21.18 -24.82 45.90
C VAL A 791 20.32 -24.37 47.08
N LEU A 792 19.00 -24.59 46.96
CA LEU A 792 18.04 -24.44 48.05
C LEU A 792 17.86 -25.78 48.77
N VAL A 793 18.25 -25.82 50.05
CA VAL A 793 18.31 -27.04 50.87
C VAL A 793 17.60 -26.84 52.22
N PRO A 794 17.12 -27.91 52.87
CA PRO A 794 16.68 -27.84 54.27
C PRO A 794 17.83 -27.36 55.18
N ALA A 795 17.57 -26.45 56.12
CA ALA A 795 18.64 -25.93 56.99
C ALA A 795 19.25 -26.99 57.94
N ASN A 796 18.55 -28.10 58.15
CA ASN A 796 18.99 -29.27 58.91
C ASN A 796 19.71 -30.35 58.08
N ASP A 797 19.66 -30.29 56.75
CA ASP A 797 20.39 -31.18 55.84
C ASP A 797 20.98 -30.40 54.64
N PRO A 798 22.04 -29.61 54.86
CA PRO A 798 22.55 -28.67 53.87
C PRO A 798 23.41 -29.31 52.76
N GLU A 799 23.88 -30.55 52.96
CA GLU A 799 24.74 -31.27 52.00
C GLU A 799 23.95 -32.27 51.15
N THR A 800 22.62 -32.32 51.33
CA THR A 800 21.74 -33.22 50.61
C THR A 800 21.85 -33.10 49.09
N LEU A 801 21.83 -34.24 48.40
CA LEU A 801 21.66 -34.26 46.95
C LEU A 801 20.19 -34.05 46.55
N ASP A 802 19.20 -34.24 47.44
CA ASP A 802 17.79 -33.92 47.14
C ASP A 802 17.45 -32.45 47.40
N PHE A 803 18.31 -31.54 46.92
CA PHE A 803 18.05 -30.10 46.97
C PHE A 803 16.84 -29.73 46.09
N LEU A 804 16.08 -28.74 46.56
CA LEU A 804 14.72 -28.44 46.10
C LEU A 804 14.72 -27.63 44.79
N SER A 805 15.75 -26.81 44.59
CA SER A 805 15.99 -26.01 43.38
C SER A 805 17.47 -25.62 43.30
N ALA A 806 17.96 -25.37 42.10
CA ALA A 806 19.27 -24.81 41.81
C ALA A 806 19.17 -23.54 40.93
N CYS A 807 20.22 -22.73 40.91
CA CYS A 807 20.43 -21.64 39.95
C CYS A 807 21.92 -21.27 39.90
N GLU A 808 22.33 -20.43 38.96
CA GLU A 808 23.73 -20.05 38.77
C GLU A 808 23.90 -18.55 38.64
N THR A 809 25.01 -18.01 39.13
CA THR A 809 25.31 -16.57 39.09
C THR A 809 26.69 -16.30 38.51
N TYR A 810 26.75 -15.49 37.46
CA TYR A 810 27.98 -15.00 36.84
C TYR A 810 28.29 -13.57 37.33
N ARG A 811 29.30 -13.44 38.20
CA ARG A 811 29.89 -12.16 38.63
C ARG A 811 30.61 -11.51 37.45
N ARG A 812 30.15 -10.34 37.02
CA ARG A 812 30.67 -9.58 35.88
C ARG A 812 30.97 -8.13 36.28
N ASP A 813 31.98 -7.55 35.63
CA ASP A 813 32.26 -6.12 35.72
C ASP A 813 31.16 -5.30 35.04
N ILE A 814 30.74 -4.22 35.71
CA ILE A 814 29.89 -3.16 35.16
C ILE A 814 30.62 -1.81 35.20
N LEU A 815 30.11 -0.88 34.40
CA LEU A 815 30.29 0.56 34.58
C LEU A 815 28.95 1.15 35.05
N VAL A 816 29.02 2.11 35.97
CA VAL A 816 27.86 2.84 36.50
C VAL A 816 28.14 4.34 36.37
N LEU A 817 27.23 5.07 35.73
CA LEU A 817 27.16 6.52 35.77
C LEU A 817 26.17 6.93 36.88
N PRO A 818 26.63 7.55 37.98
CA PRO A 818 25.75 8.01 39.05
C PRO A 818 24.82 9.16 38.60
N LYS A 819 23.75 9.40 39.37
CA LYS A 819 22.85 10.53 39.18
C LYS A 819 23.61 11.87 39.29
N GLY A 820 23.32 12.78 38.37
CA GLY A 820 23.94 14.12 38.28
C GLY A 820 25.40 14.14 37.80
N GLU A 821 26.07 13.00 37.72
CA GLU A 821 27.49 12.89 37.35
C GLU A 821 27.70 12.78 35.83
N THR A 822 28.93 13.05 35.39
CA THR A 822 29.37 12.89 33.98
C THR A 822 30.47 11.82 33.81
N THR A 823 30.97 11.25 34.90
CA THR A 823 32.03 10.21 34.87
C THR A 823 31.51 8.92 35.45
N SER A 824 31.80 7.80 34.78
CA SER A 824 31.40 6.47 35.20
C SER A 824 32.42 5.83 36.15
N ILE A 825 31.90 5.17 37.18
CA ILE A 825 32.66 4.40 38.16
C ILE A 825 32.57 2.89 37.85
N PRO A 826 33.62 2.10 38.16
CA PRO A 826 33.54 0.65 38.06
C PRO A 826 32.63 0.07 39.15
N GLY A 827 31.96 -1.04 38.84
CA GLY A 827 31.18 -1.80 39.80
C GLY A 827 31.08 -3.27 39.44
N ILE A 828 30.30 -4.01 40.22
CA ILE A 828 30.04 -5.44 40.03
C ILE A 828 28.53 -5.66 39.82
N GLY A 829 28.20 -6.51 38.86
CA GLY A 829 26.85 -7.00 38.62
C GLY A 829 26.82 -8.51 38.44
N PHE A 830 25.65 -9.13 38.62
CA PHE A 830 25.47 -10.58 38.44
C PHE A 830 24.50 -10.88 37.31
N GLY A 831 24.90 -11.69 36.33
CA GLY A 831 23.96 -12.39 35.45
C GLY A 831 23.47 -13.67 36.13
N ILE A 832 22.18 -13.96 36.12
CA ILE A 832 21.60 -15.14 36.77
C ILE A 832 21.04 -16.10 35.72
N ALA A 833 21.53 -17.34 35.76
CA ALA A 833 21.28 -18.40 34.79
C ALA A 833 20.75 -19.67 35.46
N SER A 834 20.42 -20.67 34.63
CA SER A 834 20.21 -22.07 35.04
C SER A 834 19.23 -22.30 36.18
N VAL A 835 18.21 -21.43 36.34
CA VAL A 835 17.21 -21.52 37.43
C VAL A 835 16.35 -22.77 37.24
N PHE A 836 16.69 -23.86 37.93
CA PHE A 836 16.12 -25.18 37.72
C PHE A 836 15.49 -25.76 38.99
N THR A 837 14.19 -26.04 38.92
CA THR A 837 13.46 -26.83 39.93
C THR A 837 13.09 -28.20 39.34
N PRO A 838 13.45 -29.34 39.98
CA PRO A 838 13.06 -30.66 39.48
C PRO A 838 11.54 -30.86 39.45
N LYS A 839 11.03 -31.69 38.54
CA LYS A 839 9.59 -31.84 38.27
C LYS A 839 8.74 -32.18 39.52
N ARG A 840 9.29 -32.93 40.49
CA ARG A 840 8.64 -33.25 41.80
C ARG A 840 8.55 -32.07 42.79
N HIS A 841 9.26 -30.98 42.52
CA HIS A 841 9.34 -29.76 43.33
C HIS A 841 8.72 -28.53 42.64
N ARG A 842 8.45 -28.58 41.32
CA ARG A 842 7.75 -27.51 40.58
C ARG A 842 6.37 -27.22 41.20
N GLY A 843 5.94 -25.96 41.13
CA GLY A 843 4.66 -25.48 41.70
C GLY A 843 4.69 -25.13 43.20
N LYS A 844 5.56 -25.77 44.00
CA LYS A 844 5.65 -25.65 45.48
C LYS A 844 6.44 -24.44 45.99
N GLY A 845 6.47 -23.33 45.23
CA GLY A 845 7.09 -22.06 45.65
C GLY A 845 8.63 -22.02 45.73
N TYR A 846 9.35 -23.15 45.76
CA TYR A 846 10.80 -23.20 46.02
C TYR A 846 11.66 -22.29 45.12
N ALA A 847 11.40 -22.22 43.80
CA ALA A 847 12.11 -21.30 42.91
C ALA A 847 11.97 -19.83 43.35
N GLY A 848 10.76 -19.42 43.78
CA GLY A 848 10.54 -18.08 44.30
C GLY A 848 11.32 -17.83 45.60
N ARG A 849 11.23 -18.75 46.57
CA ARG A 849 12.00 -18.66 47.83
C ARG A 849 13.51 -18.66 47.58
N MET A 850 14.00 -19.43 46.61
CA MET A 850 15.41 -19.45 46.21
C MET A 850 15.86 -18.09 45.68
N MET A 851 15.13 -17.51 44.72
CA MET A 851 15.47 -16.21 44.12
C MET A 851 15.35 -15.07 45.15
N SER A 852 14.32 -15.08 46.00
CA SER A 852 14.18 -14.16 47.13
C SER A 852 15.35 -14.22 48.12
N LEU A 853 15.89 -15.43 48.40
CA LEU A 853 17.08 -15.59 49.24
C LEU A 853 18.37 -15.19 48.50
N LEU A 854 18.42 -15.33 47.17
CA LEU A 854 19.61 -15.06 46.35
C LEU A 854 20.03 -13.59 46.45
N HIS A 855 19.08 -12.65 46.52
CA HIS A 855 19.35 -11.24 46.80
C HIS A 855 20.27 -11.05 48.03
N PHE A 856 19.97 -11.72 49.15
CA PHE A 856 20.75 -11.64 50.38
C PHE A 856 22.13 -12.29 50.29
N ALA A 857 22.36 -13.12 49.27
CA ALA A 857 23.65 -13.74 48.99
C ALA A 857 24.52 -12.91 48.03
N ILE A 858 23.95 -12.16 47.08
CA ILE A 858 24.71 -11.46 46.03
C ILE A 858 24.77 -9.93 46.16
N ALA A 859 23.82 -9.30 46.87
CA ALA A 859 23.69 -7.84 46.92
C ALA A 859 24.50 -7.17 48.04
N GLU A 860 24.81 -5.88 47.83
CA GLU A 860 25.24 -4.97 48.89
C GLU A 860 24.19 -4.91 50.02
N PRO A 861 24.56 -5.09 51.31
CA PRO A 861 23.60 -5.14 52.42
C PRO A 861 22.83 -3.83 52.62
N GLU A 862 23.37 -2.69 52.18
CA GLU A 862 22.72 -1.39 52.17
C GLU A 862 21.61 -1.28 51.10
N GLY A 863 21.66 -2.14 50.08
CA GLY A 863 20.79 -2.13 48.90
C GLY A 863 19.57 -3.05 48.97
N ILE A 864 19.30 -3.65 50.13
CA ILE A 864 18.22 -4.63 50.35
C ILE A 864 17.54 -4.39 51.71
N PRO A 865 16.24 -4.70 51.86
CA PRO A 865 15.55 -4.64 53.15
C PRO A 865 16.19 -5.54 54.22
N ALA A 866 15.84 -5.31 55.48
CA ALA A 866 16.25 -6.19 56.58
C ALA A 866 15.78 -7.64 56.33
N PHE A 867 16.62 -8.62 56.69
CA PHE A 867 16.30 -10.03 56.45
C PHE A 867 15.05 -10.47 57.26
N PRO A 868 14.00 -11.02 56.63
CA PRO A 868 12.76 -11.37 57.35
C PRO A 868 12.98 -12.42 58.44
N SER A 869 12.58 -12.10 59.68
CA SER A 869 12.73 -12.95 60.86
C SER A 869 12.00 -14.31 60.73
N ALA A 870 10.86 -14.32 60.04
CA ALA A 870 10.13 -15.54 59.68
C ALA A 870 11.00 -16.50 58.85
N TRP A 871 11.73 -15.98 57.86
CA TRP A 871 12.66 -16.76 57.03
C TRP A 871 13.90 -17.21 57.83
N GLY A 872 14.18 -16.54 58.96
CA GLY A 872 15.07 -16.98 60.03
C GLY A 872 16.48 -16.46 59.98
N SER A 873 17.39 -17.22 59.36
CA SER A 873 18.81 -16.86 59.27
C SER A 873 19.16 -16.55 57.81
N PRO A 874 19.85 -15.42 57.52
CA PRO A 874 20.28 -15.10 56.19
C PRO A 874 21.28 -16.14 55.64
N PRO A 875 21.48 -16.22 54.31
CA PRO A 875 22.51 -17.06 53.71
C PRO A 875 23.87 -16.83 54.37
N LEU A 876 24.48 -17.90 54.89
CA LEU A 876 25.74 -17.86 55.64
C LEU A 876 26.94 -17.45 54.77
N VAL A 877 26.83 -17.62 53.46
CA VAL A 877 27.85 -17.24 52.47
C VAL A 877 27.25 -16.18 51.55
N ARG A 878 27.91 -15.02 51.49
CA ARG A 878 27.68 -14.02 50.45
C ARG A 878 28.77 -14.12 49.38
N ALA A 879 28.42 -13.82 48.14
CA ALA A 879 29.39 -13.60 47.08
C ALA A 879 30.29 -12.40 47.43
N GLN A 880 31.57 -12.48 47.09
CA GLN A 880 32.49 -11.34 47.20
C GLN A 880 33.26 -11.14 45.87
N PRO A 881 33.45 -9.89 45.42
CA PRO A 881 32.69 -8.69 45.83
C PRO A 881 31.17 -8.85 45.63
N VAL A 882 30.40 -8.12 46.42
CA VAL A 882 28.93 -7.98 46.29
C VAL A 882 28.56 -7.10 45.09
N GLY A 883 27.33 -7.22 44.60
CA GLY A 883 26.86 -6.58 43.37
C GLY A 883 25.91 -5.42 43.61
N LYS A 884 26.03 -4.38 42.78
CA LYS A 884 25.12 -3.23 42.69
C LYS A 884 23.88 -3.49 41.83
N VAL A 885 23.97 -4.49 40.96
CA VAL A 885 22.87 -4.93 40.08
C VAL A 885 22.88 -6.44 39.91
N SER A 886 21.74 -7.01 39.58
CA SER A 886 21.66 -8.34 38.97
C SER A 886 20.63 -8.38 37.86
N VAL A 887 20.88 -9.18 36.83
CA VAL A 887 20.03 -9.30 35.64
C VAL A 887 19.78 -10.77 35.32
N LEU A 888 18.66 -11.04 34.68
CA LEU A 888 18.28 -12.36 34.17
C LEU A 888 17.44 -12.19 32.89
N TYR A 889 17.21 -13.30 32.19
CA TYR A 889 16.28 -13.36 31.07
C TYR A 889 15.21 -14.40 31.38
N SER A 890 13.94 -14.01 31.28
CA SER A 890 12.82 -14.82 31.76
C SER A 890 12.02 -15.44 30.63
N ASP A 891 12.00 -16.77 30.60
CA ASP A 891 11.15 -17.59 29.71
C ASP A 891 9.83 -17.99 30.40
N VAL A 892 9.58 -17.43 31.58
CA VAL A 892 8.41 -17.68 32.45
C VAL A 892 7.67 -16.39 32.77
N GLY A 893 7.71 -15.42 31.84
CA GLY A 893 7.03 -14.14 31.97
C GLY A 893 7.49 -13.33 33.19
N LYS A 894 6.55 -12.66 33.85
CA LYS A 894 6.74 -11.84 35.06
C LYS A 894 7.03 -12.64 36.35
N PHE A 895 7.50 -13.89 36.26
CA PHE A 895 7.79 -14.76 37.42
C PHE A 895 8.68 -14.08 38.47
N TYR A 896 9.72 -13.35 38.02
CA TYR A 896 10.78 -12.83 38.88
C TYR A 896 10.44 -11.48 39.54
N GLU A 897 9.39 -10.78 39.09
CA GLU A 897 8.97 -9.49 39.69
C GLU A 897 8.56 -9.66 41.16
N ARG A 898 7.87 -10.76 41.48
CA ARG A 898 7.43 -11.13 42.84
C ARG A 898 8.49 -11.83 43.70
N CYS A 899 9.68 -12.11 43.17
CA CYS A 899 10.72 -12.87 43.88
C CYS A 899 11.55 -11.94 44.81
N ALA A 900 10.86 -11.13 45.60
CA ALA A 900 11.43 -9.99 46.33
C ALA A 900 12.35 -10.37 47.51
N PRO A 901 13.27 -9.46 47.92
CA PRO A 901 14.01 -9.57 49.17
C PRO A 901 13.15 -9.05 50.33
N GLY A 902 12.34 -9.91 50.93
CA GLY A 902 11.36 -9.49 51.95
C GLY A 902 10.31 -8.55 51.35
N GLU A 903 10.08 -7.40 51.98
CA GLU A 903 9.10 -6.37 51.56
C GLU A 903 9.55 -5.52 50.34
N GLY A 904 10.68 -5.88 49.70
CA GLY A 904 11.18 -5.17 48.52
C GLY A 904 10.48 -5.56 47.20
N VAL A 905 11.13 -5.21 46.09
CA VAL A 905 10.74 -5.62 44.72
C VAL A 905 11.80 -6.56 44.15
N GLY A 906 11.38 -7.56 43.36
CA GLY A 906 12.26 -8.49 42.62
C GLY A 906 12.84 -7.90 41.33
N TRP A 907 12.97 -8.71 40.28
CA TRP A 907 13.51 -8.28 38.98
C TRP A 907 12.40 -7.76 38.06
N THR A 908 12.50 -6.52 37.60
CA THR A 908 11.54 -5.86 36.70
C THR A 908 11.99 -5.99 35.25
N ILE A 909 11.08 -6.32 34.33
CA ILE A 909 11.37 -6.42 32.89
C ILE A 909 11.68 -5.03 32.31
N VAL A 910 12.74 -4.90 31.51
CA VAL A 910 13.16 -3.64 30.87
C VAL A 910 13.54 -3.85 29.40
N ASP A 911 12.97 -3.04 28.51
CA ASP A 911 13.22 -3.05 27.05
C ASP A 911 13.24 -4.44 26.38
N PRO A 912 12.14 -5.23 26.43
CA PRO A 912 12.04 -6.55 25.78
C PRO A 912 11.91 -6.46 24.25
N ARG A 913 12.54 -5.45 23.61
CA ARG A 913 12.45 -5.19 22.18
C ARG A 913 13.39 -6.11 21.40
N THR A 914 12.88 -6.71 20.32
CA THR A 914 13.65 -7.44 19.31
C THR A 914 13.38 -6.81 17.94
N THR A 915 14.38 -6.79 17.06
CA THR A 915 14.17 -6.57 15.62
C THR A 915 14.61 -7.78 14.83
N GLU A 916 13.76 -8.27 13.94
CA GLU A 916 14.03 -9.39 13.05
C GLU A 916 13.99 -8.96 11.58
N TRP A 917 14.80 -9.63 10.76
CA TRP A 917 14.81 -9.49 9.31
C TRP A 917 14.74 -10.88 8.68
N ILE A 918 13.68 -11.16 7.92
CA ILE A 918 13.59 -12.38 7.09
C ILE A 918 14.48 -12.17 5.86
N ILE A 919 15.40 -13.10 5.62
CA ILE A 919 16.35 -13.05 4.51
C ILE A 919 15.86 -14.02 3.42
N GLU A 920 15.19 -13.46 2.41
CA GLU A 920 14.73 -14.21 1.24
C GLU A 920 15.93 -14.85 0.49
N ALA A 921 15.78 -16.13 0.12
CA ALA A 921 16.74 -16.83 -0.73
C ALA A 921 16.71 -16.22 -2.16
N GLY A 922 17.84 -15.67 -2.58
CA GLY A 922 18.01 -14.98 -3.87
C GLY A 922 19.48 -14.96 -4.28
N GLU A 923 19.81 -14.14 -5.29
CA GLU A 923 21.19 -14.04 -5.78
C GLU A 923 22.17 -13.54 -4.70
N ASP A 924 23.35 -14.16 -4.64
CA ASP A 924 24.41 -13.83 -3.68
C ASP A 924 25.01 -12.44 -3.97
N LYS A 925 24.42 -11.42 -3.34
CA LYS A 925 25.00 -10.07 -3.32
C LYS A 925 26.38 -10.11 -2.67
N THR A 926 27.39 -9.62 -3.39
CA THR A 926 28.74 -9.40 -2.87
C THR A 926 28.75 -8.40 -1.72
N VAL A 927 29.60 -8.64 -0.72
CA VAL A 927 29.88 -7.71 0.39
C VAL A 927 30.17 -6.29 -0.13
N PRO A 928 29.60 -5.23 0.46
CA PRO A 928 29.81 -3.84 0.00
C PRO A 928 31.28 -3.41 0.01
N ALA A 929 31.67 -2.61 -0.99
CA ALA A 929 33.04 -2.15 -1.16
C ALA A 929 33.50 -1.28 0.02
N GLY A 930 34.54 -1.71 0.74
CA GLY A 930 35.01 -1.05 1.96
C GLY A 930 34.50 -1.68 3.27
N VAL A 931 33.71 -2.76 3.19
CA VAL A 931 33.38 -3.62 4.35
C VAL A 931 34.26 -4.87 4.32
N GLU A 932 34.78 -5.25 5.48
CA GLU A 932 35.66 -6.40 5.69
C GLU A 932 34.98 -7.38 6.67
N LEU A 933 34.80 -8.63 6.25
CA LEU A 933 34.27 -9.69 7.13
C LEU A 933 35.31 -10.11 8.16
N LEU A 934 34.85 -10.47 9.36
CA LEU A 934 35.69 -10.83 10.50
C LEU A 934 35.65 -12.32 10.77
N SER A 935 36.82 -12.92 11.02
CA SER A 935 36.89 -14.22 11.70
C SER A 935 36.37 -14.13 13.14
N GLN A 936 36.04 -15.26 13.75
CA GLN A 936 35.60 -15.35 15.17
C GLN A 936 36.57 -14.61 16.11
N ASP A 937 37.86 -14.85 15.91
CA ASP A 937 38.95 -14.31 16.70
C ASP A 937 39.08 -12.77 16.56
N GLU A 938 38.77 -12.22 15.38
CA GLU A 938 38.74 -10.76 15.14
C GLU A 938 37.45 -10.11 15.63
N ALA A 939 36.31 -10.79 15.52
CA ALA A 939 35.03 -10.34 16.06
C ALA A 939 35.07 -10.22 17.61
N ILE A 940 35.67 -11.22 18.27
CA ILE A 940 35.95 -11.20 19.71
C ILE A 940 36.85 -10.01 20.09
N LYS A 941 37.92 -9.75 19.32
CA LYS A 941 38.82 -8.61 19.54
C LYS A 941 38.14 -7.25 19.28
N ALA A 942 37.26 -7.16 18.28
CA ALA A 942 36.50 -5.95 17.98
C ALA A 942 35.55 -5.56 19.13
N VAL A 943 34.82 -6.54 19.69
CA VAL A 943 33.94 -6.33 20.86
C VAL A 943 34.76 -5.93 22.10
N ALA A 944 35.87 -6.62 22.37
CA ALA A 944 36.72 -6.29 23.53
C ALA A 944 37.38 -4.90 23.41
N GLY A 945 37.82 -4.53 22.20
CA GLY A 945 38.39 -3.21 21.90
C GLY A 945 37.39 -2.06 21.89
N ASP A 946 36.08 -2.33 22.04
CA ASP A 946 35.04 -1.31 22.07
C ASP A 946 34.81 -0.72 23.48
N LEU A 947 35.39 -1.31 24.52
CA LEU A 947 35.17 -0.93 25.93
C LEU A 947 35.34 0.57 26.21
N ASP A 948 36.40 1.21 25.67
CA ASP A 948 36.65 2.64 25.87
C ASP A 948 35.68 3.55 25.09
N ARG A 949 35.03 3.05 24.03
CA ARG A 949 33.94 3.76 23.34
C ARG A 949 32.63 3.56 24.09
N PHE A 950 32.29 2.32 24.46
CA PHE A 950 31.13 1.99 25.30
C PHE A 950 31.12 2.80 26.61
N LYS A 951 32.28 2.99 27.24
CA LYS A 951 32.44 3.88 28.39
C LYS A 951 32.05 5.33 28.05
N LYS A 952 32.55 5.89 26.95
CA LYS A 952 32.21 7.26 26.50
C LYS A 952 30.73 7.40 26.13
N ASP A 953 30.12 6.38 25.52
CA ASP A 953 28.69 6.39 25.21
C ASP A 953 27.84 6.42 26.48
N LEU A 954 28.22 5.63 27.49
CA LEU A 954 27.58 5.63 28.81
C LEU A 954 27.75 7.00 29.50
N GLU A 955 28.95 7.56 29.50
CA GLU A 955 29.25 8.88 30.08
C GLU A 955 28.55 10.02 29.32
N SER A 956 28.30 9.87 28.01
CA SER A 956 27.52 10.83 27.21
C SER A 956 26.04 10.92 27.58
N LYS A 957 25.53 10.00 28.42
CA LYS A 957 24.18 10.10 29.00
C LYS A 957 24.13 11.06 30.20
N GLY A 958 25.29 11.50 30.71
CA GLY A 958 25.41 12.40 31.85
C GLY A 958 25.50 13.90 31.47
N PRO A 959 25.09 14.82 32.35
CA PRO A 959 24.45 14.57 33.65
C PRO A 959 22.99 14.15 33.49
N SER A 960 22.54 13.18 34.29
CA SER A 960 21.18 12.63 34.23
C SER A 960 20.54 12.54 35.61
N GLU A 961 19.22 12.74 35.68
CA GLU A 961 18.41 12.44 36.87
C GLU A 961 18.28 10.93 37.13
N ARG A 962 18.75 10.08 36.21
CA ARG A 962 18.70 8.61 36.31
C ARG A 962 20.09 7.98 36.26
N ILE A 963 20.32 7.01 37.14
CA ILE A 963 21.53 6.16 37.12
C ILE A 963 21.55 5.37 35.81
N HIS A 964 22.66 5.37 35.09
CA HIS A 964 22.84 4.51 33.92
C HIS A 964 23.92 3.46 34.21
N PHE A 965 23.70 2.20 33.85
CA PHE A 965 24.70 1.15 34.01
C PHE A 965 24.80 0.28 32.76
N GLY A 966 25.96 -0.35 32.58
CA GLY A 966 26.19 -1.32 31.51
C GLY A 966 27.26 -2.33 31.91
N PHE A 967 27.08 -3.59 31.52
CA PHE A 967 28.11 -4.62 31.66
C PHE A 967 29.23 -4.36 30.66
N LYS A 968 30.48 -4.56 31.05
CA LYS A 968 31.62 -4.37 30.12
C LYS A 968 31.52 -5.38 28.96
N PRO A 969 31.65 -4.97 27.68
CA PRO A 969 31.92 -5.89 26.60
C PRO A 969 33.33 -6.49 26.81
N THR A 970 33.45 -7.82 26.78
CA THR A 970 34.72 -8.52 27.03
C THR A 970 34.91 -9.67 26.05
N ALA A 971 36.16 -10.00 25.73
CA ALA A 971 36.52 -11.11 24.86
C ALA A 971 35.92 -12.44 25.36
N ALA A 972 36.11 -12.74 26.64
CA ALA A 972 35.63 -13.98 27.28
C ALA A 972 34.11 -14.16 27.20
N TRP A 973 33.33 -13.08 27.32
CA TRP A 973 31.87 -13.19 27.23
C TRP A 973 31.37 -13.22 25.77
N CYS A 974 32.05 -12.55 24.84
CA CYS A 974 31.79 -12.67 23.41
C CYS A 974 32.04 -14.12 22.93
N HIS A 975 33.19 -14.69 23.30
CA HIS A 975 33.55 -16.09 23.08
C HIS A 975 32.49 -17.04 23.67
N PHE A 976 32.09 -16.85 24.93
CA PHE A 976 31.04 -17.65 25.56
C PHE A 976 29.71 -17.66 24.79
N GLN A 977 29.27 -16.53 24.23
CA GLN A 977 28.07 -16.48 23.39
C GLN A 977 28.27 -17.19 22.04
N MET A 978 29.42 -17.00 21.39
CA MET A 978 29.71 -17.60 20.09
C MET A 978 29.73 -19.13 20.13
N HIS A 979 30.38 -19.74 21.13
CA HIS A 979 30.59 -21.19 21.21
C HIS A 979 29.40 -22.01 21.74
N ARG A 980 28.22 -21.41 22.03
CA ARG A 980 27.10 -22.12 22.69
C ARG A 980 26.50 -23.24 21.85
N ASP A 981 26.48 -23.06 20.53
CA ASP A 981 25.83 -23.96 19.58
C ASP A 981 26.86 -24.70 18.68
N ASP A 982 28.18 -24.56 18.92
CA ASP A 982 29.25 -25.18 18.11
C ASP A 982 29.09 -26.70 17.95
N GLU A 983 28.68 -27.39 19.02
CA GLU A 983 28.44 -28.84 19.00
C GLU A 983 27.14 -29.24 18.26
N HIS A 984 26.40 -28.29 17.68
CA HIS A 984 25.22 -28.60 16.88
C HIS A 984 25.62 -29.31 15.57
N PRO A 985 24.91 -30.38 15.16
CA PRO A 985 25.24 -31.12 13.94
C PRO A 985 25.37 -30.28 12.65
N LEU A 986 24.65 -29.15 12.54
CA LEU A 986 24.80 -28.22 11.40
C LEU A 986 26.19 -27.57 11.35
N TYR A 987 26.73 -27.14 12.49
CA TYR A 987 28.00 -26.41 12.55
C TYR A 987 29.20 -27.34 12.67
N ILE A 988 29.02 -28.55 13.22
CA ILE A 988 30.00 -29.65 13.07
C ILE A 988 30.18 -30.05 11.59
N THR A 989 29.10 -30.08 10.80
CA THR A 989 29.17 -30.49 9.38
C THR A 989 29.48 -29.36 8.41
N SER A 990 29.17 -28.11 8.77
CA SER A 990 29.48 -26.90 8.01
C SER A 990 29.81 -25.73 8.95
N PRO A 991 31.07 -25.62 9.43
CA PRO A 991 31.48 -24.56 10.36
C PRO A 991 31.29 -23.14 9.78
N PRO A 992 30.67 -22.20 10.53
CA PRO A 992 30.54 -20.81 10.10
C PRO A 992 31.89 -20.10 9.93
N SER A 993 32.06 -19.39 8.82
CA SER A 993 33.35 -18.79 8.43
C SER A 993 33.55 -17.36 8.97
N PHE A 994 32.47 -16.61 9.17
CA PHE A 994 32.52 -15.19 9.54
C PHE A 994 31.59 -14.87 10.70
N TRP A 995 32.04 -14.03 11.63
CA TRP A 995 31.35 -13.76 12.90
C TRP A 995 31.12 -12.26 13.15
N GLY A 996 31.42 -11.44 12.14
CA GLY A 996 31.22 -10.00 12.15
C GLY A 996 31.59 -9.35 10.83
N ALA A 997 31.35 -8.05 10.74
CA ALA A 997 31.78 -7.20 9.64
C ALA A 997 32.27 -5.86 10.21
N LYS A 998 33.36 -5.30 9.68
CA LYS A 998 33.89 -3.98 10.01
C LYS A 998 34.01 -3.08 8.78
N THR A 999 33.96 -1.76 8.99
CA THR A 999 34.35 -0.74 8.01
C THR A 999 34.99 0.43 8.75
N THR A 1000 35.82 1.23 8.08
CA THR A 1000 36.49 2.38 8.69
C THR A 1000 36.18 3.64 7.90
N ILE A 1001 35.45 4.57 8.52
CA ILE A 1001 35.07 5.87 7.93
C ILE A 1001 35.61 6.97 8.83
N ARG A 1002 36.31 7.96 8.25
CA ARG A 1002 36.88 9.12 8.96
C ARG A 1002 37.76 8.71 10.16
N GLU A 1003 38.60 7.69 9.96
CA GLU A 1003 39.48 7.07 10.98
C GLU A 1003 38.76 6.30 12.10
N GLU A 1004 37.42 6.25 12.11
CA GLU A 1004 36.63 5.50 13.08
C GLU A 1004 36.20 4.13 12.52
N THR A 1005 36.64 3.05 13.17
CA THR A 1005 36.20 1.68 12.86
C THR A 1005 34.82 1.42 13.44
N HIS A 1006 33.87 1.19 12.55
CA HIS A 1006 32.50 0.77 12.80
C HIS A 1006 32.36 -0.73 12.51
N PHE A 1007 31.53 -1.45 13.26
CA PHE A 1007 31.36 -2.89 13.08
C PHE A 1007 30.01 -3.42 13.60
N ILE A 1008 29.66 -4.63 13.17
CA ILE A 1008 28.67 -5.49 13.82
C ILE A 1008 29.28 -6.88 14.04
N VAL A 1009 28.86 -7.56 15.10
CA VAL A 1009 29.31 -8.91 15.47
C VAL A 1009 28.10 -9.76 15.84
N TRP A 1010 28.08 -11.01 15.38
CA TRP A 1010 26.95 -11.93 15.51
C TRP A 1010 27.39 -13.32 16.01
N GLN A 1011 26.42 -14.07 16.53
CA GLN A 1011 26.50 -15.52 16.74
C GLN A 1011 25.55 -16.25 15.80
N TYR A 1012 25.66 -17.58 15.77
CA TYR A 1012 24.77 -18.46 15.04
C TYR A 1012 23.90 -19.28 16.00
N GLU A 1013 22.64 -19.49 15.64
CA GLU A 1013 21.71 -20.36 16.38
C GLU A 1013 20.92 -21.18 15.36
N ALA A 1014 20.81 -22.49 15.57
CA ALA A 1014 20.31 -23.41 14.54
C ALA A 1014 18.81 -23.74 14.63
N LEU A 1015 18.16 -23.48 15.77
CA LEU A 1015 16.78 -23.89 16.06
C LEU A 1015 15.99 -22.72 16.69
N PRO A 1016 14.65 -22.66 16.51
CA PRO A 1016 13.82 -23.52 15.67
C PRO A 1016 14.00 -23.29 14.16
N LYS A 1017 14.68 -22.22 13.77
CA LYS A 1017 15.14 -21.91 12.40
C LYS A 1017 16.59 -21.44 12.47
N PRO A 1018 17.46 -21.77 11.49
CA PRO A 1018 18.82 -21.23 11.43
C PRO A 1018 18.80 -19.70 11.29
N ARG A 1019 19.40 -18.99 12.25
CA ARG A 1019 19.47 -17.53 12.32
C ARG A 1019 20.87 -17.01 12.68
N LEU A 1020 21.16 -15.77 12.29
CA LEU A 1020 22.26 -14.98 12.84
C LEU A 1020 21.70 -14.02 13.90
N ILE A 1021 22.26 -14.03 15.12
CA ILE A 1021 21.85 -13.07 16.18
C ILE A 1021 22.98 -12.08 16.41
N ILE A 1022 22.71 -10.79 16.21
CA ILE A 1022 23.65 -9.70 16.45
C ILE A 1022 23.88 -9.56 17.96
N LEU A 1023 25.14 -9.78 18.37
CA LEU A 1023 25.61 -9.64 19.74
C LEU A 1023 25.89 -8.17 20.07
N HIS A 1024 26.65 -7.49 19.20
CA HIS A 1024 27.12 -6.12 19.43
C HIS A 1024 27.13 -5.31 18.15
N THR A 1025 26.82 -4.01 18.27
CA THR A 1025 26.73 -3.06 17.15
C THR A 1025 27.46 -1.77 17.51
N ARG A 1026 28.47 -1.42 16.70
CA ARG A 1026 29.18 -0.15 16.70
C ARG A 1026 29.00 0.50 15.33
N ALA A 1027 27.79 0.96 15.04
CA ALA A 1027 27.41 1.49 13.73
C ALA A 1027 26.67 2.82 13.85
N THR A 1028 26.78 3.66 12.82
CA THR A 1028 26.01 4.91 12.69
C THR A 1028 24.95 4.77 11.61
N SER A 1029 24.09 5.78 11.49
CA SER A 1029 23.12 5.89 10.40
C SER A 1029 23.73 5.90 8.98
N GLU A 1030 25.04 6.14 8.87
CA GLU A 1030 25.82 6.08 7.63
C GLU A 1030 26.36 4.67 7.39
N THR A 1031 26.94 4.00 8.40
CA THR A 1031 27.62 2.69 8.25
C THR A 1031 26.74 1.45 8.45
N PHE A 1032 25.64 1.55 9.20
CA PHE A 1032 24.79 0.39 9.50
C PHE A 1032 24.21 -0.33 8.25
N PRO A 1033 23.78 0.34 7.16
CA PRO A 1033 23.26 -0.34 5.98
C PRO A 1033 24.27 -1.28 5.31
N ASP A 1034 25.52 -0.84 5.13
CA ASP A 1034 26.54 -1.62 4.43
C ASP A 1034 27.06 -2.78 5.30
N LEU A 1035 27.20 -2.54 6.61
CA LEU A 1035 27.46 -3.58 7.59
C LEU A 1035 26.34 -4.64 7.61
N PHE A 1036 25.07 -4.21 7.57
CA PHE A 1036 23.92 -5.10 7.58
C PHE A 1036 23.77 -5.92 6.29
N GLU A 1037 24.04 -5.36 5.11
CA GLU A 1037 24.06 -6.14 3.86
C GLU A 1037 25.25 -7.11 3.84
N ALA A 1038 26.37 -6.82 4.51
CA ALA A 1038 27.45 -7.81 4.69
C ALA A 1038 27.00 -9.00 5.56
N ALA A 1039 26.32 -8.76 6.69
CA ALA A 1039 25.68 -9.85 7.46
C ALA A 1039 24.60 -10.59 6.66
N SER A 1040 23.83 -9.89 5.84
CA SER A 1040 22.82 -10.48 4.94
C SER A 1040 23.45 -11.34 3.84
N SER A 1041 24.62 -10.95 3.34
CA SER A 1041 25.42 -11.73 2.39
C SER A 1041 25.90 -13.05 3.01
N VAL A 1042 26.46 -12.99 4.23
CA VAL A 1042 26.85 -14.19 5.00
C VAL A 1042 25.64 -15.08 5.31
N CYS A 1043 24.52 -14.49 5.77
CA CYS A 1043 23.26 -15.21 6.05
C CYS A 1043 22.78 -16.03 4.85
N ARG A 1044 22.80 -15.46 3.63
CA ARG A 1044 22.46 -16.19 2.39
C ARG A 1044 23.48 -17.28 2.07
N THR A 1045 24.77 -16.95 2.13
CA THR A 1045 25.89 -17.85 1.79
C THR A 1045 25.90 -19.10 2.67
N GLU A 1046 25.69 -18.94 3.98
CA GLU A 1046 25.68 -20.02 4.97
C GLU A 1046 24.28 -20.64 5.19
N LYS A 1047 23.27 -20.13 4.47
CA LYS A 1047 21.89 -20.66 4.35
C LYS A 1047 21.04 -20.54 5.61
N HIS A 1048 21.21 -19.45 6.35
CA HIS A 1048 20.33 -19.03 7.44
C HIS A 1048 19.14 -18.24 6.90
N GLU A 1049 17.99 -18.34 7.56
CA GLU A 1049 16.72 -17.77 7.07
C GLU A 1049 16.46 -16.32 7.55
N MET A 1050 17.13 -15.90 8.63
CA MET A 1050 16.84 -14.62 9.29
C MET A 1050 18.02 -14.06 10.08
N ILE A 1051 17.98 -12.74 10.29
CA ILE A 1051 18.86 -12.00 11.20
C ILE A 1051 18.01 -11.46 12.35
N GLU A 1052 18.56 -11.42 13.56
CA GLU A 1052 17.90 -10.92 14.77
C GLU A 1052 18.82 -9.96 15.56
N ALA A 1053 18.25 -8.92 16.17
CA ALA A 1053 18.95 -8.01 17.09
C ALA A 1053 18.09 -7.67 18.32
N TRP A 1054 18.64 -7.88 19.51
CA TRP A 1054 17.98 -7.53 20.78
C TRP A 1054 18.28 -6.07 21.17
N ASN A 1055 17.23 -5.32 21.50
CA ASN A 1055 17.21 -3.90 21.88
C ASN A 1055 18.19 -3.03 21.07
N LEU A 1056 18.07 -3.09 19.74
CA LEU A 1056 18.83 -2.24 18.82
C LEU A 1056 18.65 -0.75 19.16
N ASP A 1057 19.73 0.03 19.08
CA ASP A 1057 19.73 1.46 19.40
C ASP A 1057 18.65 2.22 18.60
N GLU A 1058 17.94 3.12 19.30
CA GLU A 1058 16.83 3.90 18.73
C GLU A 1058 17.29 4.82 17.59
N ALA A 1059 18.56 5.24 17.57
CA ALA A 1059 19.16 5.96 16.44
C ALA A 1059 19.20 5.13 15.14
N LEU A 1060 19.25 3.80 15.27
CA LEU A 1060 19.27 2.86 14.13
C LEU A 1060 17.87 2.35 13.76
N ALA A 1061 16.88 2.42 14.66
CA ALA A 1061 15.52 1.91 14.42
C ALA A 1061 14.84 2.44 13.13
N PRO A 1062 14.96 3.72 12.73
CA PRO A 1062 14.42 4.20 11.45
C PRO A 1062 15.05 3.51 10.23
N ILE A 1063 16.31 3.09 10.35
CA ILE A 1063 17.08 2.46 9.28
C ILE A 1063 16.86 0.95 9.27
N ALA A 1064 16.77 0.31 10.44
CA ALA A 1064 16.31 -1.06 10.57
C ALA A 1064 14.96 -1.26 9.86
N LYS A 1065 13.99 -0.38 10.12
CA LYS A 1065 12.69 -0.37 9.43
C LYS A 1065 12.80 -0.11 7.93
N ARG A 1066 13.69 0.79 7.48
CA ARG A 1066 13.99 1.01 6.04
C ARG A 1066 14.58 -0.24 5.37
N LEU A 1067 15.34 -1.05 6.11
CA LEU A 1067 15.91 -2.34 5.69
C LEU A 1067 14.92 -3.51 5.84
N ARG A 1068 13.61 -3.25 6.00
CA ARG A 1068 12.52 -4.22 6.23
C ARG A 1068 12.56 -4.95 7.58
N GLY A 1069 13.29 -4.44 8.57
CA GLY A 1069 13.30 -4.98 9.92
C GLY A 1069 11.94 -4.82 10.61
N HIS A 1070 11.44 -5.89 11.20
CA HIS A 1070 10.23 -5.92 12.02
C HIS A 1070 10.62 -5.84 13.50
N THR A 1071 10.30 -4.72 14.15
CA THR A 1071 10.58 -4.50 15.58
C THR A 1071 9.33 -4.75 16.42
N TYR A 1072 9.43 -5.61 17.42
CA TYR A 1072 8.34 -6.01 18.31
C TYR A 1072 8.85 -6.29 19.74
N GLU A 1073 7.94 -6.47 20.70
CA GLU A 1073 8.30 -6.95 22.05
C GLU A 1073 8.23 -8.48 22.10
N ARG A 1074 9.35 -9.15 22.42
CA ARG A 1074 9.40 -10.62 22.50
C ARG A 1074 8.64 -11.13 23.74
N GLY A 1075 8.05 -12.32 23.65
CA GLY A 1075 7.32 -12.97 24.75
C GLY A 1075 8.18 -13.91 25.63
N GLU A 1076 9.34 -14.32 25.12
CA GLU A 1076 10.33 -15.19 25.79
C GLU A 1076 11.67 -14.46 25.89
N HIS A 1077 12.64 -15.00 26.65
CA HIS A 1077 13.93 -14.35 26.92
C HIS A 1077 13.79 -12.89 27.39
N LEU A 1078 12.86 -12.64 28.32
CA LEU A 1078 12.49 -11.30 28.76
C LEU A 1078 13.58 -10.71 29.69
N PRO A 1079 14.35 -9.70 29.26
CA PRO A 1079 15.41 -9.11 30.07
C PRO A 1079 14.83 -8.42 31.31
N ALA A 1080 15.28 -8.82 32.51
CA ALA A 1080 14.81 -8.28 33.76
C ALA A 1080 15.96 -7.89 34.70
N VAL A 1081 15.80 -6.75 35.38
CA VAL A 1081 16.84 -6.09 36.19
C VAL A 1081 16.38 -5.93 37.63
N LYS A 1082 17.28 -6.20 38.57
CA LYS A 1082 17.20 -5.74 39.96
C LYS A 1082 18.40 -4.86 40.26
N TRP A 1083 18.15 -3.57 40.51
CA TRP A 1083 19.11 -2.63 41.09
C TRP A 1083 19.13 -2.75 42.62
N TYR A 1084 20.31 -2.60 43.22
CA TYR A 1084 20.56 -2.65 44.68
C TYR A 1084 21.13 -1.32 45.21
N GLY A 1085 20.73 -0.20 44.62
CA GLY A 1085 20.81 1.12 45.25
C GLY A 1085 19.41 1.67 45.50
N GLU A 1086 19.29 2.99 45.67
CA GLU A 1086 18.00 3.68 45.71
C GLU A 1086 17.19 3.34 44.44
N SER A 1087 15.90 3.02 44.62
CA SER A 1087 15.08 2.34 43.60
C SER A 1087 14.50 3.28 42.54
N ASP A 1088 14.05 2.66 41.44
CA ASP A 1088 13.35 3.27 40.28
C ASP A 1088 14.20 4.14 39.33
N GLU A 1089 15.43 4.49 39.68
CA GLU A 1089 16.27 5.36 38.83
C GLU A 1089 17.10 4.65 37.75
N ALA A 1090 17.44 3.37 37.89
CA ALA A 1090 18.44 2.72 37.03
C ALA A 1090 17.98 2.45 35.57
N VAL A 1091 18.87 2.65 34.60
CA VAL A 1091 18.72 2.35 33.16
C VAL A 1091 19.81 1.38 32.70
N TRP A 1092 19.45 0.30 32.01
CA TRP A 1092 20.41 -0.66 31.45
C TRP A 1092 20.82 -0.28 30.02
N VAL A 1093 22.00 0.31 29.87
CA VAL A 1093 22.61 0.61 28.58
C VAL A 1093 23.26 -0.65 28.00
N GLY A 1094 22.98 -0.96 26.73
CA GLY A 1094 23.55 -2.12 26.04
C GLY A 1094 22.86 -3.46 26.37
N ASN A 1095 21.54 -3.47 26.58
CA ASN A 1095 20.74 -4.68 26.82
C ASN A 1095 20.56 -5.54 25.53
N THR A 1096 21.67 -6.07 24.99
CA THR A 1096 21.72 -6.90 23.77
C THR A 1096 21.93 -8.39 24.08
N LYS A 1097 21.83 -9.28 23.07
CA LYS A 1097 22.11 -10.72 23.21
C LYS A 1097 23.51 -11.00 23.78
N LEU A 1098 24.50 -10.12 23.57
CA LEU A 1098 25.83 -10.23 24.20
C LEU A 1098 25.74 -10.38 25.73
N HIS A 1099 24.71 -9.84 26.38
CA HIS A 1099 24.58 -9.90 27.82
C HIS A 1099 23.67 -11.02 28.34
N TRP A 1100 23.18 -11.88 27.44
CA TRP A 1100 22.51 -13.14 27.78
C TRP A 1100 23.47 -14.13 28.45
N CYS A 1101 22.92 -15.13 29.16
CA CYS A 1101 23.63 -16.07 30.02
C CYS A 1101 23.15 -17.50 29.82
#